data_AF-A0A958D653-F1
#
_entry.id   AF-A0A958D653-F1
#
_cell.length_a   1.000
_cell.length_b   1.000
_cell.length_c   1.000
_cell.angle_alpha   90.00
_cell.angle_beta   90.00
_cell.angle_gamma   90.00
#
_symmetry.space_group_name_H-M   'P 1'
#
loop_
_entity.id
_entity.type
_entity.pdbx_description
1 polymer ?
#
loop_
_entity_poly.entity_id
_entity_poly.type
_entity_poly.pdbx_seq_one_letter_code
_entity_poly.pdbx_strand_id
1 'polypeptide(L)'
;MASTIRLIAVPEADQRTVRFFVTFPAQPFRDGSQAIAGGPACAPLGLFTGDPGTGQERTKILAIESFCAPSDVTWHSEQRQELASYTYASPGPHTASLRWGDALDSVTIDLTRESVTPEPELPLLTLFEVKPAPGVAQEARIRLQVAGLDAGQFVRVDAGAGHVFTLKGSAEDDQEGEWTVAYAKPGDYVITVDVLDEEGYWLGALGKSQLEISDQSDGEGPSETPAAEPDLPDEPQNDALPLADSNLPWLPFLYLRPLWAGTRTYTQPGGTQVSRSLVLGTYLASATQTTVGGALWYQSTRGDWIPASSVAVVTPSDLRGVELSETTPPPPPPPPPPGDVRYGIVTAGLLNVRARPGVAPDNPPVGQLSNGTQVTIYEERQVSGAVWYRIGDSRWVHGGWVRIVEEPPPPGDLRHGVVTATVLNVRARPGVVAGNPVVDQLRYGAEVTIYEETPYAGVPWYRIGANRWVHSGWVRIVEVAAQRASLGVLTVADQPVLPVGWVVSTSLNVRARPGISPDNPPIDEVLHNQRLDILETRVVDGGRWYRIGVDRWVYGQSVAVASERARPSAIGPNEHWVGVNLSQQTAVAYEGDRPVYAAMVATGLPGTPTVRGIFRTWQRLDHRKMSGGSAATGGYYYLEEVTWTCYFYSGYALHTAYWHDAFGRPRSHGCVNLSPYDAWWIYQWSAPGGANSPAVYVYSG
;
A
#
# COMPACT_ATOMS: atom_id res chain seq x y z
N MET A 1 22.78 36.05 -14.66
CA MET A 1 21.54 35.27 -14.93
C MET A 1 21.15 34.69 -13.59
N ALA A 2 19.95 35.01 -13.09
CA ALA A 2 19.57 34.75 -11.70
C ALA A 2 19.49 33.25 -11.41
N SER A 3 20.05 32.83 -10.26
CA SER A 3 20.13 31.44 -9.84
C SER A 3 18.75 30.87 -9.53
N THR A 4 18.44 29.70 -10.10
CA THR A 4 17.17 28.95 -9.91
C THR A 4 17.10 28.18 -8.58
N ILE A 5 18.10 28.35 -7.71
CA ILE A 5 18.25 27.77 -6.38
C ILE A 5 18.89 28.79 -5.44
N ARG A 6 18.61 28.67 -4.13
CA ARG A 6 19.29 29.43 -3.08
C ARG A 6 19.82 28.49 -1.99
N LEU A 7 21.05 28.70 -1.56
CA LEU A 7 21.73 27.96 -0.49
C LEU A 7 21.58 28.72 0.83
N ILE A 8 20.99 28.06 1.83
CA ILE A 8 20.89 28.57 3.19
C ILE A 8 21.83 27.79 4.09
N ALA A 9 22.64 28.51 4.88
CA ALA A 9 23.49 27.95 5.92
C ALA A 9 22.98 28.40 7.29
N VAL A 10 22.73 27.43 8.18
CA VAL A 10 22.30 27.69 9.57
C VAL A 10 23.39 27.19 10.51
N PRO A 11 24.14 28.08 11.17
CA PRO A 11 25.08 27.71 12.22
C PRO A 11 24.36 27.08 13.41
N GLU A 12 24.95 26.01 13.95
CA GLU A 12 24.49 25.38 15.20
C GLU A 12 25.11 26.06 16.42
N ALA A 13 24.55 25.78 17.60
CA ALA A 13 24.98 26.38 18.87
C ALA A 13 26.44 26.06 19.25
N ASP A 14 27.05 25.04 18.63
CA ASP A 14 28.45 24.66 18.86
C ASP A 14 29.48 25.57 18.14
N GLN A 15 29.01 26.56 17.37
CA GLN A 15 29.81 27.53 16.61
C GLN A 15 30.80 26.88 15.63
N ARG A 16 30.53 25.65 15.19
CA ARG A 16 31.39 24.91 14.25
C ARG A 16 30.60 24.12 13.23
N THR A 17 29.45 23.61 13.61
CA THR A 17 28.56 22.83 12.77
C THR A 17 27.58 23.76 12.06
N VAL A 18 27.35 23.46 10.79
CA VAL A 18 26.42 24.20 9.92
C VAL A 18 25.50 23.21 9.23
N ARG A 19 24.20 23.49 9.27
CA ARG A 19 23.19 22.80 8.46
C ARG A 19 22.96 23.55 7.16
N PHE A 20 23.05 22.84 6.06
CA PHE A 20 22.84 23.39 4.73
C PHE A 20 21.49 22.99 4.18
N PHE A 21 20.80 23.95 3.58
CA PHE A 21 19.52 23.75 2.92
C PHE A 21 19.57 24.32 1.52
N VAL A 22 18.92 23.64 0.58
CA VAL A 22 18.55 24.23 -0.71
C VAL A 22 17.12 24.75 -0.61
N THR A 23 16.89 25.93 -1.15
CA THR A 23 15.55 26.45 -1.36
C THR A 23 15.27 26.71 -2.84
N PHE A 24 13.98 26.68 -3.18
CA PHE A 24 13.49 26.85 -4.55
C PHE A 24 12.41 27.93 -4.62
N PRO A 25 12.40 28.78 -5.66
CA PRO A 25 11.35 29.77 -5.82
C PRO A 25 10.04 29.11 -6.29
N ALA A 26 8.91 29.74 -5.94
CA ALA A 26 7.57 29.36 -6.38
C ALA A 26 7.34 29.69 -7.87
N GLN A 27 6.33 29.09 -8.49
CA GLN A 27 5.85 29.54 -9.82
C GLN A 27 5.01 30.82 -9.69
N PRO A 28 4.98 31.72 -10.70
CA PRO A 28 5.59 31.67 -12.05
C PRO A 28 7.01 32.26 -12.12
N PHE A 29 7.70 32.41 -10.99
CA PHE A 29 9.07 32.95 -10.94
C PHE A 29 10.13 32.02 -11.57
N ARG A 30 9.73 30.83 -12.03
CA ARG A 30 10.51 29.97 -12.92
C ARG A 30 10.10 30.27 -14.35
N ASP A 31 10.99 30.85 -15.16
CA ASP A 31 10.80 31.25 -16.57
C ASP A 31 9.57 30.65 -17.30
N GLY A 32 8.50 31.46 -17.40
CA GLY A 32 7.83 31.78 -18.67
C GLY A 32 7.16 30.68 -19.51
N SER A 33 6.86 29.49 -18.99
CA SER A 33 6.02 28.53 -19.72
C SER A 33 4.83 28.07 -18.89
N GLN A 34 3.65 28.10 -19.51
CA GLN A 34 2.37 27.66 -18.96
C GLN A 34 2.53 26.31 -18.23
N ALA A 35 1.85 26.19 -17.09
CA ALA A 35 1.66 24.94 -16.37
C ALA A 35 1.08 23.85 -17.28
N ILE A 36 1.94 23.11 -17.98
CA ILE A 36 1.57 21.95 -18.80
C ILE A 36 2.65 20.88 -18.66
N ALA A 37 2.29 19.78 -17.97
CA ALA A 37 2.79 18.42 -18.16
C ALA A 37 4.31 18.20 -18.33
N GLY A 38 5.12 18.68 -17.39
CA GLY A 38 6.49 18.23 -17.19
C GLY A 38 6.73 18.04 -15.69
N GLY A 39 7.26 16.88 -15.29
CA GLY A 39 7.62 16.65 -13.88
C GLY A 39 8.65 17.67 -13.37
N PRO A 40 8.99 17.64 -12.07
CA PRO A 40 10.04 18.52 -11.54
C PRO A 40 11.35 18.37 -12.31
N ALA A 41 12.02 19.48 -12.61
CA ALA A 41 13.38 19.44 -13.17
C ALA A 41 14.30 18.69 -12.20
N CYS A 42 15.08 17.74 -12.72
CA CYS A 42 16.07 17.00 -11.95
C CYS A 42 17.45 17.19 -12.56
N ALA A 43 18.46 17.43 -11.73
CA ALA A 43 19.84 17.60 -12.15
C ALA A 43 20.80 17.13 -11.05
N PRO A 44 22.05 16.78 -11.38
CA PRO A 44 23.06 16.49 -10.37
C PRO A 44 23.23 17.66 -9.40
N LEU A 45 23.33 17.37 -8.11
CA LEU A 45 23.52 18.35 -7.05
C LEU A 45 24.84 18.10 -6.31
N GLY A 46 25.60 19.16 -6.06
CA GLY A 46 26.84 19.11 -5.30
C GLY A 46 26.95 20.28 -4.33
N LEU A 47 27.33 19.99 -3.09
CA LEU A 47 27.60 20.97 -2.04
C LEU A 47 29.08 20.94 -1.69
N PHE A 48 29.73 22.09 -1.68
CA PHE A 48 31.17 22.23 -1.50
C PHE A 48 31.53 23.34 -0.53
N THR A 49 32.70 23.25 0.10
CA THR A 49 33.34 24.39 0.76
C THR A 49 34.13 25.22 -0.26
N GLY A 50 33.95 26.55 -0.25
CA GLY A 50 34.58 27.50 -1.19
C GLY A 50 33.61 28.13 -2.20
N ASP A 51 34.09 29.12 -2.97
CA ASP A 51 33.31 29.88 -3.95
C ASP A 51 33.25 29.21 -5.34
N PRO A 52 32.06 29.12 -5.97
CA PRO A 52 31.92 28.55 -7.30
C PRO A 52 32.47 29.52 -8.35
N GLY A 53 33.19 28.99 -9.35
CA GLY A 53 33.73 29.79 -10.47
C GLY A 53 35.08 30.48 -10.22
N THR A 54 35.59 30.47 -8.99
CA THR A 54 36.96 30.94 -8.67
C THR A 54 38.02 29.83 -8.72
N GLY A 55 37.58 28.57 -8.84
CA GLY A 55 38.44 27.39 -8.73
C GLY A 55 38.82 27.02 -7.29
N GLN A 56 38.16 27.61 -6.27
CA GLN A 56 38.45 27.40 -4.85
C GLN A 56 37.57 26.34 -4.17
N GLU A 57 36.96 25.40 -4.89
CA GLU A 57 36.26 24.26 -4.28
C GLU A 57 37.28 23.39 -3.51
N ARG A 58 37.20 23.38 -2.18
CA ARG A 58 38.19 22.71 -1.32
C ARG A 58 37.77 21.30 -0.92
N THR A 59 36.56 21.18 -0.40
CA THR A 59 36.02 19.91 0.09
C THR A 59 34.61 19.72 -0.42
N LYS A 60 34.34 18.53 -0.98
CA LYS A 60 33.00 18.10 -1.35
C LYS A 60 32.27 17.59 -0.12
N ILE A 61 31.19 18.26 0.26
CA ILE A 61 30.33 17.89 1.41
C ILE A 61 29.30 16.84 0.97
N LEU A 62 28.69 17.03 -0.20
CA LEU A 62 27.63 16.16 -0.72
C LEU A 62 27.70 16.07 -2.24
N ALA A 63 27.36 14.90 -2.80
CA ALA A 63 26.90 14.80 -4.18
C ALA A 63 25.73 13.85 -4.30
N ILE A 64 24.77 14.28 -5.11
CA ILE A 64 23.59 13.52 -5.49
C ILE A 64 23.57 13.50 -7.02
N GLU A 65 23.52 12.30 -7.62
CA GLU A 65 23.55 12.13 -9.08
C GLU A 65 22.33 12.74 -9.76
N SER A 66 21.18 12.71 -9.09
CA SER A 66 19.94 13.31 -9.57
C SER A 66 19.15 13.85 -8.39
N PHE A 67 19.03 15.17 -8.30
CA PHE A 67 18.22 15.88 -7.32
C PHE A 67 17.13 16.68 -8.02
N CYS A 68 15.88 16.50 -7.60
CA CYS A 68 14.72 17.13 -8.24
C CYS A 68 14.24 18.35 -7.45
N ALA A 69 13.94 19.44 -8.16
CA ALA A 69 13.22 20.58 -7.59
C ALA A 69 11.81 20.15 -7.15
N PRO A 70 11.16 20.88 -6.22
CA PRO A 70 9.76 20.63 -5.92
C PRO A 70 8.87 20.98 -7.12
N SER A 71 7.79 20.23 -7.27
CA SER A 71 6.70 20.55 -8.20
C SER A 71 5.84 21.68 -7.65
N ASP A 72 4.98 22.29 -8.46
CA ASP A 72 4.05 23.34 -8.02
C ASP A 72 3.17 22.90 -6.85
N VAL A 73 2.88 21.60 -6.83
CA VAL A 73 2.06 20.92 -5.83
C VAL A 73 2.83 20.60 -4.54
N THR A 74 4.10 20.18 -4.66
CA THR A 74 4.93 19.88 -3.48
C THR A 74 5.67 21.08 -2.95
N TRP A 75 5.64 22.20 -3.67
CA TRP A 75 6.42 23.39 -3.35
C TRP A 75 6.20 23.83 -1.91
N HIS A 76 4.96 23.96 -1.43
CA HIS A 76 4.71 24.41 -0.05
C HIS A 76 5.44 23.56 1.02
N SER A 77 5.51 22.24 0.83
CA SER A 77 6.16 21.34 1.79
C SER A 77 7.64 21.05 1.51
N GLU A 78 8.11 21.32 0.29
CA GLU A 78 9.46 20.97 -0.20
C GLU A 78 10.27 22.18 -0.69
N GLN A 79 9.77 23.40 -0.48
CA GLN A 79 10.45 24.64 -0.89
C GLN A 79 11.79 24.85 -0.19
N ARG A 80 12.00 24.20 0.97
CA ARG A 80 13.26 24.12 1.68
C ARG A 80 13.58 22.66 2.01
N GLN A 81 14.72 22.19 1.53
CA GLN A 81 15.19 20.81 1.76
C GLN A 81 16.57 20.83 2.40
N GLU A 82 16.74 20.05 3.46
CA GLU A 82 18.03 19.88 4.12
C GLU A 82 18.95 18.99 3.26
N LEU A 83 20.18 19.45 3.05
CA LEU A 83 21.18 18.76 2.25
C LEU A 83 22.14 17.96 3.13
N ALA A 84 22.80 18.63 4.08
CA ALA A 84 23.83 18.04 4.93
C ALA A 84 24.14 18.93 6.14
N SER A 85 24.69 18.31 7.18
CA SER A 85 25.39 18.99 8.27
C SER A 85 26.89 18.84 8.09
N TYR A 86 27.66 19.90 8.32
CA TYR A 86 29.11 19.87 8.21
C TYR A 86 29.77 20.68 9.33
N THR A 87 30.80 20.10 9.96
CA THR A 87 31.56 20.73 11.05
C THR A 87 32.88 21.27 10.53
N TYR A 88 33.08 22.58 10.62
CA TYR A 88 34.31 23.24 10.25
C TYR A 88 35.40 23.04 11.31
N ALA A 89 36.64 22.87 10.87
CA ALA A 89 37.79 22.63 11.75
C ALA A 89 38.11 23.81 12.69
N SER A 90 37.79 25.03 12.26
CA SER A 90 38.01 26.26 13.02
C SER A 90 36.81 27.19 12.96
N PRO A 91 36.47 27.88 14.05
CA PRO A 91 35.60 29.07 13.99
C PRO A 91 36.22 30.11 13.06
N GLY A 92 35.42 30.85 12.31
CA GLY A 92 35.89 31.81 11.31
C GLY A 92 34.91 32.06 10.16
N PRO A 93 35.24 32.98 9.25
CA PRO A 93 34.52 33.14 8.00
C PRO A 93 34.82 31.95 7.08
N HIS A 94 33.77 31.32 6.58
CA HIS A 94 33.81 30.25 5.60
C HIS A 94 32.87 30.59 4.45
N THR A 95 33.08 29.93 3.31
CA THR A 95 32.13 29.97 2.20
C THR A 95 31.69 28.55 1.88
N ALA A 96 30.42 28.40 1.55
CA ALA A 96 29.88 27.18 0.97
C ALA A 96 29.19 27.50 -0.35
N SER A 97 29.25 26.55 -1.29
CA SER A 97 28.66 26.68 -2.61
C SER A 97 27.81 25.47 -2.96
N LEU A 98 26.71 25.74 -3.64
CA LEU A 98 25.77 24.76 -4.13
C LEU A 98 25.73 24.82 -5.65
N ARG A 99 25.88 23.66 -6.28
CA ARG A 99 25.67 23.49 -7.72
C ARG A 99 24.52 22.54 -7.96
N TRP A 100 23.61 22.91 -8.85
CA TRP A 100 22.51 22.08 -9.31
C TRP A 100 22.36 22.21 -10.83
N GLY A 101 22.85 21.21 -11.56
CA GLY A 101 23.03 21.32 -13.01
C GLY A 101 23.96 22.50 -13.37
N ASP A 102 23.39 23.48 -14.07
CA ASP A 102 24.06 24.74 -14.44
C ASP A 102 23.82 25.88 -13.44
N ALA A 103 22.91 25.70 -12.48
CA ALA A 103 22.64 26.69 -11.45
C ALA A 103 23.69 26.64 -10.33
N LEU A 104 24.08 27.82 -9.85
CA LEU A 104 25.11 28.00 -8.83
C LEU A 104 24.64 29.03 -7.80
N ASP A 105 24.86 28.75 -6.53
CA ASP A 105 24.71 29.72 -5.46
C ASP A 105 25.79 29.54 -4.38
N SER A 106 26.04 30.58 -3.60
CA SER A 106 27.08 30.59 -2.56
C SER A 106 26.70 31.44 -1.37
N VAL A 107 27.05 30.98 -0.17
CA VAL A 107 26.77 31.68 1.08
C VAL A 107 28.03 31.83 1.93
N THR A 108 28.24 33.03 2.47
CA THR A 108 29.29 33.28 3.48
C THR A 108 28.75 32.96 4.87
N ILE A 109 29.54 32.24 5.66
CA ILE A 109 29.21 31.73 6.97
C ILE A 109 30.21 32.35 7.96
N ASP A 110 29.73 33.12 8.93
CA ASP A 110 30.57 33.65 10.00
C ASP A 110 30.33 32.87 11.29
N LEU A 111 31.21 31.92 11.59
CA LEU A 111 31.14 31.11 12.81
C LEU A 111 31.75 31.79 14.04
N THR A 112 32.11 33.07 13.95
CA THR A 112 32.63 33.85 15.10
C THR A 112 31.57 34.62 15.85
N ARG A 113 30.35 34.69 15.30
CA ARG A 113 29.21 35.39 15.89
C ARG A 113 28.10 34.39 16.15
N GLU A 114 27.39 34.58 17.27
CA GLU A 114 26.12 33.91 17.49
C GLU A 114 25.16 34.37 16.39
N SER A 115 24.63 33.43 15.60
CA SER A 115 23.76 33.76 14.48
C SER A 115 22.42 34.28 15.00
N VAL A 116 22.30 35.60 15.12
CA VAL A 116 21.01 36.26 15.21
C VAL A 116 20.59 36.49 13.77
N THR A 117 20.03 35.47 13.11
CA THR A 117 19.29 35.69 11.88
C THR A 117 18.03 36.45 12.29
N PRO A 118 17.86 37.72 11.92
CA PRO A 118 16.60 38.40 12.22
C PRO A 118 15.49 37.61 11.51
N GLU A 119 14.52 37.10 12.27
CA GLU A 119 13.31 36.57 11.65
C GLU A 119 12.67 37.72 10.86
N PRO A 120 12.40 37.54 9.56
CA PRO A 120 11.75 38.58 8.79
C PRO A 120 10.40 38.89 9.45
N GLU A 121 10.11 40.17 9.69
CA GLU A 121 8.78 40.57 10.11
C GLU A 121 7.81 40.20 8.98
N LEU A 122 6.92 39.24 9.26
CA LEU A 122 5.94 38.80 8.28
C LEU A 122 4.76 39.77 8.25
N PRO A 123 4.19 40.03 7.07
CA PRO A 123 2.98 40.82 6.95
C PRO A 123 1.79 40.14 7.64
N LEU A 124 0.76 40.90 7.97
CA LEU A 124 -0.39 40.40 8.72
C LEU A 124 -1.53 40.01 7.78
N LEU A 125 -1.98 38.75 7.85
CA LEU A 125 -3.19 38.28 7.18
C LEU A 125 -4.43 38.74 7.97
N THR A 126 -4.95 39.92 7.64
CA THR A 126 -6.07 40.57 8.34
C THR A 126 -7.44 39.98 7.98
N LEU A 127 -7.55 39.38 6.79
CA LEU A 127 -8.70 38.59 6.36
C LEU A 127 -8.22 37.31 5.69
N PHE A 128 -8.83 36.18 6.05
CA PHE A 128 -8.71 34.94 5.30
C PHE A 128 -10.03 34.16 5.38
N GLU A 129 -10.82 34.28 4.31
CA GLU A 129 -12.14 33.69 4.21
C GLU A 129 -12.16 32.70 3.05
N VAL A 130 -12.50 31.44 3.36
CA VAL A 130 -12.69 30.39 2.36
C VAL A 130 -14.10 29.84 2.54
N LYS A 131 -14.93 29.94 1.50
CA LYS A 131 -16.33 29.49 1.54
C LYS A 131 -16.72 28.82 0.23
N PRO A 132 -17.51 27.73 0.27
CA PRO A 132 -18.19 27.22 -0.93
C PRO A 132 -19.00 28.33 -1.61
N ALA A 133 -19.00 28.35 -2.95
CA ALA A 133 -19.75 29.32 -3.73
C ALA A 133 -21.25 29.02 -3.58
N PRO A 134 -22.09 30.00 -3.18
CA PRO A 134 -23.51 29.77 -3.01
C PRO A 134 -24.17 29.38 -4.35
N GLY A 135 -24.79 28.20 -4.41
CA GLY A 135 -25.60 27.76 -5.55
C GLY A 135 -24.82 27.24 -6.77
N VAL A 136 -23.50 27.09 -6.68
CA VAL A 136 -22.68 26.48 -7.74
C VAL A 136 -21.93 25.29 -7.15
N ALA A 137 -22.24 24.09 -7.65
CA ALA A 137 -21.58 22.87 -7.20
C ALA A 137 -20.08 22.93 -7.49
N GLN A 138 -19.27 22.49 -6.53
CA GLN A 138 -17.83 22.33 -6.68
C GLN A 138 -17.03 23.62 -6.91
N GLU A 139 -17.60 24.78 -6.57
CA GLU A 139 -16.88 26.04 -6.55
C GLU A 139 -16.66 26.55 -5.12
N ALA A 140 -15.56 27.25 -4.88
CA ALA A 140 -15.35 28.04 -3.66
C ALA A 140 -14.79 29.42 -3.96
N ARG A 141 -15.15 30.36 -3.10
CA ARG A 141 -14.60 31.71 -3.07
C ARG A 141 -13.54 31.78 -1.99
N ILE A 142 -12.38 32.31 -2.37
CA ILE A 142 -11.24 32.58 -1.49
C ILE A 142 -11.05 34.09 -1.47
N ARG A 143 -11.07 34.67 -0.27
CA ARG A 143 -10.81 36.09 -0.03
C ARG A 143 -9.70 36.24 0.99
N LEU A 144 -8.80 37.15 0.74
CA LEU A 144 -7.81 37.54 1.72
C LEU A 144 -7.47 39.03 1.65
N GLN A 145 -7.01 39.53 2.79
CA GLN A 145 -6.45 40.88 2.94
C GLN A 145 -5.16 40.75 3.75
N VAL A 146 -4.10 41.41 3.26
CA VAL A 146 -2.77 41.35 3.86
C VAL A 146 -2.26 42.76 4.07
N ALA A 147 -2.03 43.11 5.33
CA ALA A 147 -1.49 44.40 5.74
C ALA A 147 0.04 44.32 5.88
N GLY A 148 0.72 45.36 5.42
CA GLY A 148 2.19 45.47 5.50
C GLY A 148 2.96 44.58 4.51
N LEU A 149 2.35 44.20 3.38
CA LEU A 149 3.03 43.43 2.33
C LEU A 149 3.92 44.35 1.48
N ASP A 150 5.23 44.31 1.71
CA ASP A 150 6.20 45.20 1.05
C ASP A 150 6.19 45.09 -0.48
N ALA A 151 6.57 46.17 -1.19
CA ALA A 151 6.58 46.20 -2.66
C ALA A 151 7.46 45.13 -3.35
N GLY A 152 8.45 44.60 -2.63
CA GLY A 152 9.29 43.48 -3.06
C GLY A 152 8.77 42.10 -2.64
N GLN A 153 7.67 42.01 -1.91
CA GLN A 153 7.09 40.75 -1.47
C GLN A 153 5.89 40.34 -2.31
N PHE A 154 5.60 39.04 -2.29
CA PHE A 154 4.41 38.45 -2.90
C PHE A 154 3.72 37.52 -1.92
N VAL A 155 2.41 37.42 -2.02
CA VAL A 155 1.64 36.37 -1.36
C VAL A 155 1.30 35.31 -2.38
N ARG A 156 1.64 34.05 -2.09
CA ARG A 156 1.21 32.87 -2.84
C ARG A 156 0.02 32.24 -2.13
N VAL A 157 -1.05 31.99 -2.87
CA VAL A 157 -2.22 31.26 -2.41
C VAL A 157 -2.29 29.94 -3.16
N ASP A 158 -2.05 28.84 -2.47
CA ASP A 158 -2.34 27.51 -2.98
C ASP A 158 -3.76 27.14 -2.58
N ALA A 159 -4.67 27.08 -3.54
CA ALA A 159 -6.05 26.68 -3.30
C ALA A 159 -6.25 25.15 -3.38
N GLY A 160 -5.18 24.37 -3.59
CA GLY A 160 -5.27 22.94 -3.83
C GLY A 160 -5.69 22.60 -5.27
N ALA A 161 -5.62 21.31 -5.62
CA ALA A 161 -5.89 20.81 -6.98
C ALA A 161 -5.11 21.49 -8.13
N GLY A 162 -3.97 22.13 -7.82
CA GLY A 162 -3.12 22.82 -8.78
C GLY A 162 -3.54 24.26 -9.05
N HIS A 163 -4.51 24.80 -8.31
CA HIS A 163 -4.88 26.20 -8.37
C HIS A 163 -3.93 27.02 -7.49
N VAL A 164 -3.10 27.84 -8.12
CA VAL A 164 -2.16 28.73 -7.43
C VAL A 164 -2.39 30.16 -7.91
N PHE A 165 -2.48 31.08 -6.96
CA PHE A 165 -2.64 32.52 -7.22
C PHE A 165 -1.52 33.30 -6.54
N THR A 166 -1.27 34.50 -7.03
CA THR A 166 -0.26 35.41 -6.46
C THR A 166 -0.82 36.82 -6.31
N LEU A 167 -0.49 37.48 -5.20
CA LEU A 167 -0.78 38.88 -4.93
C LEU A 167 0.54 39.62 -4.72
N LYS A 168 0.74 40.75 -5.40
CA LYS A 168 1.97 41.54 -5.28
C LYS A 168 1.83 42.58 -4.17
N GLY A 169 2.90 42.81 -3.40
CA GLY A 169 2.93 43.85 -2.38
C GLY A 169 2.97 45.27 -2.92
N SER A 170 2.65 46.22 -2.03
CA SER A 170 2.67 47.67 -2.26
C SER A 170 3.06 48.38 -0.98
N ALA A 171 3.76 49.50 -1.10
CA ALA A 171 4.21 50.28 0.06
C ALA A 171 3.10 51.13 0.72
N GLU A 172 1.95 51.29 0.07
CA GLU A 172 0.97 52.33 0.42
C GLU A 172 -0.41 51.80 0.87
N ASP A 173 -0.79 50.55 0.54
CA ASP A 173 -2.13 50.01 0.78
C ASP A 173 -2.12 48.55 1.25
N ASP A 174 -3.13 48.16 2.03
CA ASP A 174 -3.43 46.75 2.30
C ASP A 174 -3.76 46.02 0.99
N GLN A 175 -3.17 44.84 0.80
CA GLN A 175 -3.36 44.09 -0.42
C GLN A 175 -4.52 43.12 -0.28
N GLU A 176 -5.49 43.23 -1.19
CA GLU A 176 -6.69 42.39 -1.21
C GLU A 176 -6.69 41.46 -2.42
N GLY A 177 -7.10 40.21 -2.21
CA GLY A 177 -7.24 39.20 -3.24
C GLY A 177 -8.56 38.47 -3.12
N GLU A 178 -9.22 38.26 -4.26
CA GLU A 178 -10.44 37.46 -4.34
C GLU A 178 -10.40 36.56 -5.57
N TRP A 179 -10.62 35.27 -5.36
CA TRP A 179 -10.65 34.27 -6.42
C TRP A 179 -11.84 33.33 -6.25
N THR A 180 -12.43 32.92 -7.37
CA THR A 180 -13.37 31.81 -7.42
C THR A 180 -12.67 30.63 -8.08
N VAL A 181 -12.66 29.49 -7.38
CA VAL A 181 -11.99 28.27 -7.81
C VAL A 181 -13.03 27.20 -8.07
N ALA A 182 -13.05 26.68 -9.29
CA ALA A 182 -13.84 25.50 -9.66
C ALA A 182 -12.98 24.26 -9.47
N TYR A 183 -13.35 23.42 -8.52
CA TYR A 183 -12.71 22.15 -8.26
C TYR A 183 -13.32 21.09 -9.14
N ALA A 184 -12.47 20.26 -9.74
CA ALA A 184 -12.94 19.17 -10.59
C ALA A 184 -13.70 18.07 -9.82
N LYS A 185 -13.63 18.05 -8.47
CA LYS A 185 -14.19 16.99 -7.62
C LYS A 185 -14.67 17.53 -6.27
N PRO A 186 -15.70 16.93 -5.66
CA PRO A 186 -15.97 17.08 -4.23
C PRO A 186 -14.84 16.49 -3.39
N GLY A 187 -14.67 16.99 -2.16
CA GLY A 187 -13.68 16.49 -1.22
C GLY A 187 -13.07 17.58 -0.35
N ASP A 188 -12.13 17.14 0.50
CA ASP A 188 -11.37 18.03 1.38
C ASP A 188 -10.16 18.62 0.63
N TYR A 189 -10.10 19.95 0.64
CA TYR A 189 -9.02 20.75 0.10
C TYR A 189 -8.35 21.52 1.23
N VAL A 190 -7.04 21.73 1.10
CA VAL A 190 -6.27 22.56 2.01
C VAL A 190 -5.80 23.77 1.24
N ILE A 191 -6.19 24.95 1.72
CA ILE A 191 -5.74 26.22 1.18
C ILE A 191 -4.60 26.72 2.06
N THR A 192 -3.47 27.09 1.45
CA THR A 192 -2.31 27.67 2.16
C THR A 192 -1.97 29.04 1.58
N VAL A 193 -1.54 29.93 2.46
CA VAL A 193 -1.14 31.30 2.13
C VAL A 193 0.29 31.51 2.63
N ASP A 194 1.21 31.76 1.72
CA ASP A 194 2.64 31.96 1.98
C ASP A 194 3.10 33.34 1.51
N VAL A 195 4.11 33.90 2.17
CA VAL A 195 4.80 35.13 1.72
C VAL A 195 6.12 34.74 1.08
N LEU A 196 6.42 35.39 -0.03
CA LEU A 196 7.61 35.22 -0.83
C LEU A 196 8.37 36.55 -0.94
N ASP A 197 9.67 36.48 -1.17
CA ASP A 197 10.50 37.63 -1.58
C ASP A 197 10.39 37.93 -3.08
N GLU A 198 11.19 38.90 -3.55
CA GLU A 198 11.11 39.41 -4.91
C GLU A 198 11.54 38.38 -5.97
N GLU A 199 12.37 37.41 -5.56
CA GLU A 199 12.79 36.29 -6.39
C GLU A 199 11.88 35.05 -6.23
N GLY A 200 10.83 35.12 -5.41
CA GLY A 200 9.84 34.08 -5.24
C GLY A 200 10.21 33.01 -4.21
N TYR A 201 11.21 33.22 -3.36
CA TYR A 201 11.57 32.33 -2.26
C TYR A 201 10.72 32.59 -1.03
N TRP A 202 10.39 31.52 -0.31
CA TRP A 202 9.54 31.58 0.86
C TRP A 202 10.17 32.37 2.01
N LEU A 203 9.40 33.31 2.57
CA LEU A 203 9.72 34.05 3.78
C LEU A 203 8.95 33.52 5.00
N GLY A 204 7.72 33.03 4.81
CA GLY A 204 6.90 32.53 5.90
C GLY A 204 5.49 32.09 5.47
N ALA A 205 4.80 31.34 6.34
CA ALA A 205 3.41 30.98 6.16
C ALA A 205 2.51 31.98 6.91
N LEU A 206 1.48 32.50 6.24
CA LEU A 206 0.51 33.42 6.82
C LEU A 206 -0.78 32.75 7.29
N GLY A 207 -1.20 31.68 6.62
CA GLY A 207 -2.49 31.06 6.93
C GLY A 207 -2.70 29.72 6.26
N LYS A 208 -3.57 28.92 6.88
CA LYS A 208 -4.04 27.64 6.34
C LYS A 208 -5.53 27.47 6.67
N SER A 209 -6.32 27.03 5.69
CA SER A 209 -7.74 26.75 5.86
C SER A 209 -8.11 25.41 5.24
N GLN A 210 -9.07 24.71 5.84
CA GLN A 210 -9.69 23.52 5.25
C GLN A 210 -10.96 23.93 4.51
N LEU A 211 -11.16 23.35 3.34
CA LEU A 211 -12.35 23.54 2.52
C LEU A 211 -12.92 22.17 2.19
N GLU A 212 -14.10 21.89 2.70
CA GLU A 212 -14.91 20.78 2.21
C GLU A 212 -15.75 21.28 1.04
N ILE A 213 -15.50 20.72 -0.15
CA ILE A 213 -16.39 20.88 -1.29
C ILE A 213 -17.36 19.71 -1.30
N SER A 214 -18.63 19.98 -1.05
CA SER A 214 -19.70 19.01 -1.20
C SER A 214 -20.29 19.03 -2.60
N ASP A 215 -20.78 17.87 -3.06
CA ASP A 215 -21.73 17.80 -4.18
C ASP A 215 -23.08 18.20 -3.59
N GLN A 216 -23.55 19.44 -3.79
CA GLN A 216 -24.89 19.81 -3.34
C GLN A 216 -25.94 19.06 -4.16
N SER A 217 -26.26 17.83 -3.75
CA SER A 217 -27.40 17.05 -4.20
C SER A 217 -28.34 16.71 -3.03
N ASP A 218 -28.43 17.58 -2.03
CA ASP A 218 -29.54 17.56 -1.05
C ASP A 218 -30.79 18.29 -1.60
N GLY A 219 -30.83 18.54 -2.91
CA GLY A 219 -31.97 19.08 -3.63
C GLY A 219 -32.93 17.96 -4.04
N GLU A 220 -34.01 17.82 -3.27
CA GLU A 220 -35.27 17.20 -3.67
C GLU A 220 -35.66 17.63 -5.10
N GLY A 221 -35.72 16.68 -6.04
CA GLY A 221 -36.03 16.95 -7.46
C GLY A 221 -36.55 15.69 -8.17
N PRO A 222 -37.47 15.83 -9.15
CA PRO A 222 -38.70 15.03 -9.20
C PRO A 222 -38.54 13.62 -9.77
N SER A 223 -39.48 12.78 -9.35
CA SER A 223 -39.82 11.48 -9.93
C SER A 223 -39.94 11.56 -11.46
N GLU A 224 -39.02 10.92 -12.17
CA GLU A 224 -39.29 10.39 -13.50
C GLU A 224 -38.94 8.90 -13.56
N THR A 225 -39.91 8.14 -14.05
CA THR A 225 -39.96 6.68 -14.16
C THR A 225 -38.87 6.16 -15.09
N PRO A 226 -38.04 5.18 -14.69
CA PRO A 226 -37.15 4.51 -15.63
C PRO A 226 -37.94 3.53 -16.50
N ALA A 227 -37.57 3.47 -17.78
CA ALA A 227 -38.05 2.52 -18.76
C ALA A 227 -37.78 1.06 -18.34
N ALA A 228 -38.64 0.15 -18.81
CA ALA A 228 -38.66 -1.27 -18.47
C ALA A 228 -37.33 -1.99 -18.75
N GLU A 229 -36.86 -2.77 -17.76
CA GLU A 229 -35.81 -3.78 -17.89
C GLU A 229 -36.35 -5.09 -18.50
N PRO A 230 -35.48 -5.92 -19.13
CA PRO A 230 -35.84 -7.26 -19.57
C PRO A 230 -35.89 -8.25 -18.40
N ASP A 231 -36.82 -9.20 -18.46
CA ASP A 231 -36.99 -10.27 -17.47
C ASP A 231 -35.69 -11.04 -17.20
N LEU A 232 -35.34 -11.17 -15.92
CA LEU A 232 -34.31 -12.07 -15.41
C LEU A 232 -34.92 -12.97 -14.31
N PRO A 233 -34.39 -14.20 -14.15
CA PRO A 233 -35.11 -15.33 -13.56
C PRO A 233 -35.20 -15.30 -12.03
N ASP A 234 -36.04 -16.20 -11.51
CA ASP A 234 -36.54 -16.35 -10.13
C ASP A 234 -35.58 -16.02 -8.97
N GLU A 235 -36.19 -15.45 -7.91
CA GLU A 235 -35.61 -14.91 -6.68
C GLU A 235 -34.46 -15.73 -6.07
N PRO A 236 -33.34 -15.10 -5.67
CA PRO A 236 -32.40 -15.73 -4.76
C PRO A 236 -32.98 -15.74 -3.35
N GLN A 237 -33.15 -16.93 -2.78
CA GLN A 237 -33.36 -17.09 -1.34
C GLN A 237 -32.12 -16.57 -0.60
N ASN A 238 -32.22 -15.36 -0.03
CA ASN A 238 -31.22 -14.83 0.89
C ASN A 238 -31.39 -15.52 2.25
N ASP A 239 -30.74 -16.68 2.42
CA ASP A 239 -30.42 -17.17 3.76
C ASP A 239 -29.62 -16.10 4.51
N ALA A 240 -29.87 -15.95 5.81
CA ALA A 240 -29.22 -14.92 6.62
C ALA A 240 -27.69 -15.11 6.62
N LEU A 241 -27.01 -14.32 5.79
CA LEU A 241 -25.55 -14.26 5.81
C LEU A 241 -25.13 -13.67 7.16
N PRO A 242 -24.14 -14.26 7.85
CA PRO A 242 -23.59 -13.64 9.05
C PRO A 242 -22.97 -12.29 8.70
N LEU A 243 -22.99 -11.34 9.65
CA LEU A 243 -22.17 -10.12 9.58
C LEU A 243 -20.74 -10.52 9.21
N ALA A 244 -20.02 -9.68 8.45
CA ALA A 244 -18.67 -9.95 7.97
C ALA A 244 -17.87 -10.65 9.08
N ASP A 245 -17.32 -11.81 8.75
CA ASP A 245 -16.68 -12.72 9.71
C ASP A 245 -15.70 -11.89 10.54
N SER A 246 -16.01 -11.68 11.82
CA SER A 246 -15.45 -10.61 12.67
C SER A 246 -13.95 -10.77 12.98
N ASN A 247 -13.28 -11.68 12.27
CA ASN A 247 -11.88 -12.05 12.40
C ASN A 247 -11.01 -11.58 11.23
N LEU A 248 -11.56 -11.01 10.15
CA LEU A 248 -10.73 -10.48 9.05
C LEU A 248 -10.47 -8.98 9.25
N PRO A 249 -9.28 -8.58 9.73
CA PRO A 249 -9.02 -7.18 10.08
C PRO A 249 -9.07 -6.26 8.87
N TRP A 250 -8.90 -6.76 7.63
CA TRP A 250 -8.96 -5.94 6.42
C TRP A 250 -10.37 -5.68 5.89
N LEU A 251 -11.40 -6.38 6.38
CA LEU A 251 -12.78 -6.23 5.91
C LEU A 251 -13.77 -6.19 7.10
N PRO A 252 -13.80 -5.09 7.87
CA PRO A 252 -14.51 -5.03 9.14
C PRO A 252 -16.04 -4.92 9.03
N PHE A 253 -16.59 -4.69 7.84
CA PHE A 253 -18.02 -4.49 7.64
C PHE A 253 -18.59 -5.45 6.59
N LEU A 254 -19.86 -5.81 6.76
CA LEU A 254 -20.65 -6.40 5.68
C LEU A 254 -21.12 -5.27 4.77
N TYR A 255 -20.74 -5.32 3.49
CA TYR A 255 -21.11 -4.28 2.54
C TYR A 255 -22.33 -4.69 1.72
N LEU A 256 -23.23 -3.73 1.48
CA LEU A 256 -24.51 -3.93 0.83
C LEU A 256 -24.67 -2.92 -0.31
N ARG A 257 -25.38 -3.31 -1.37
CA ARG A 257 -25.80 -2.39 -2.44
C ARG A 257 -27.31 -2.50 -2.68
N PRO A 258 -28.03 -1.40 -2.92
CA PRO A 258 -29.44 -1.45 -3.27
C PRO A 258 -29.63 -2.16 -4.61
N LEU A 259 -30.67 -2.97 -4.70
CA LEU A 259 -31.01 -3.70 -5.93
C LEU A 259 -31.64 -2.78 -6.99
N TRP A 260 -32.32 -1.71 -6.57
CA TRP A 260 -32.96 -0.74 -7.46
C TRP A 260 -32.87 0.70 -6.93
N ALA A 261 -33.01 1.67 -7.84
CA ALA A 261 -33.10 3.08 -7.48
C ALA A 261 -34.39 3.36 -6.67
N GLY A 262 -34.31 4.25 -5.69
CA GLY A 262 -35.42 4.57 -4.80
C GLY A 262 -35.59 3.58 -3.64
N THR A 263 -34.63 2.66 -3.44
CA THR A 263 -34.62 1.76 -2.27
C THR A 263 -34.65 2.58 -0.98
N ARG A 264 -35.55 2.25 -0.06
CA ARG A 264 -35.76 3.04 1.16
C ARG A 264 -35.07 2.40 2.36
N THR A 265 -34.55 3.26 3.23
CA THR A 265 -34.15 2.89 4.60
C THR A 265 -35.15 3.45 5.60
N TYR A 266 -35.12 2.94 6.82
CA TYR A 266 -36.14 3.18 7.85
C TYR A 266 -35.50 3.49 9.20
N THR A 267 -36.19 4.25 10.05
CA THR A 267 -35.67 4.59 11.39
C THR A 267 -35.65 3.38 12.33
N GLN A 268 -36.46 2.35 12.06
CA GLN A 268 -36.55 1.11 12.84
C GLN A 268 -36.82 -0.10 11.91
N PRO A 269 -36.35 -1.30 12.25
CA PRO A 269 -36.58 -2.50 11.44
C PRO A 269 -38.07 -2.89 11.51
N GLY A 270 -38.68 -3.14 10.34
CA GLY A 270 -40.13 -3.39 10.23
C GLY A 270 -41.01 -2.15 10.44
N GLY A 271 -40.42 -0.96 10.60
CA GLY A 271 -41.14 0.31 10.72
C GLY A 271 -41.60 0.89 9.38
N THR A 272 -42.46 1.91 9.44
CA THR A 272 -42.99 2.59 8.24
C THR A 272 -42.35 3.95 7.99
N GLN A 273 -41.65 4.51 8.97
CA GLN A 273 -41.00 5.81 8.86
C GLN A 273 -39.70 5.70 8.06
N VAL A 274 -39.72 6.26 6.85
CA VAL A 274 -38.57 6.30 5.93
C VAL A 274 -37.52 7.26 6.48
N SER A 275 -36.26 6.82 6.50
CA SER A 275 -35.11 7.65 6.87
C SER A 275 -34.49 8.31 5.64
N ARG A 276 -34.25 7.56 4.55
CA ARG A 276 -33.78 8.10 3.26
C ARG A 276 -34.16 7.20 2.09
N SER A 277 -34.07 7.76 0.89
CA SER A 277 -34.20 7.05 -0.39
C SER A 277 -32.82 6.95 -1.05
N LEU A 278 -32.43 5.77 -1.48
CA LEU A 278 -31.11 5.47 -2.03
C LEU A 278 -31.16 5.44 -3.55
N VAL A 279 -30.10 5.92 -4.19
CA VAL A 279 -29.90 5.83 -5.64
C VAL A 279 -28.92 4.70 -5.97
N LEU A 280 -28.94 4.22 -7.21
CA LEU A 280 -27.92 3.29 -7.70
C LEU A 280 -26.54 3.95 -7.64
N GLY A 281 -25.51 3.16 -7.32
CA GLY A 281 -24.16 3.65 -6.98
C GLY A 281 -23.95 3.91 -5.48
N THR A 282 -24.98 3.72 -4.65
CA THR A 282 -24.86 3.70 -3.19
C THR A 282 -24.39 2.35 -2.69
N TYR A 283 -23.42 2.35 -1.78
CA TYR A 283 -22.94 1.19 -1.05
C TYR A 283 -23.01 1.50 0.44
N LEU A 284 -23.61 0.59 1.19
CA LEU A 284 -23.81 0.69 2.64
C LEU A 284 -22.86 -0.25 3.36
N ALA A 285 -22.44 0.14 4.55
CA ALA A 285 -21.76 -0.75 5.48
C ALA A 285 -22.74 -1.11 6.60
N SER A 286 -22.89 -2.40 6.88
CA SER A 286 -23.77 -2.87 7.94
C SER A 286 -23.04 -2.95 9.28
N ALA A 287 -23.61 -2.31 10.29
CA ALA A 287 -23.13 -2.36 11.67
C ALA A 287 -23.67 -3.58 12.42
N THR A 288 -24.92 -3.96 12.16
CA THR A 288 -25.59 -5.11 12.80
C THR A 288 -26.78 -5.59 11.96
N GLN A 289 -27.35 -6.73 12.31
CA GLN A 289 -28.53 -7.31 11.68
C GLN A 289 -29.55 -7.81 12.70
N THR A 290 -30.82 -7.84 12.30
CA THR A 290 -31.90 -8.37 13.13
C THR A 290 -33.01 -8.97 12.28
N THR A 291 -33.90 -9.75 12.87
CA THR A 291 -35.08 -10.31 12.21
C THR A 291 -36.35 -9.75 12.83
N VAL A 292 -37.21 -9.11 12.04
CA VAL A 292 -38.50 -8.57 12.46
C VAL A 292 -39.59 -9.06 11.51
N GLY A 293 -40.65 -9.67 12.07
CA GLY A 293 -41.76 -10.19 11.27
C GLY A 293 -41.37 -11.32 10.31
N GLY A 294 -40.29 -12.06 10.61
CA GLY A 294 -39.75 -13.11 9.74
C GLY A 294 -38.85 -12.62 8.60
N ALA A 295 -38.67 -11.31 8.43
CA ALA A 295 -37.76 -10.73 7.46
C ALA A 295 -36.44 -10.31 8.13
N LEU A 296 -35.32 -10.53 7.44
CA LEU A 296 -34.00 -10.05 7.85
C LEU A 296 -33.83 -8.57 7.51
N TRP A 297 -33.23 -7.81 8.42
CA TRP A 297 -32.92 -6.39 8.29
C TRP A 297 -31.47 -6.12 8.67
N TYR A 298 -30.82 -5.25 7.92
CA TYR A 298 -29.49 -4.75 8.21
C TYR A 298 -29.59 -3.31 8.74
N GLN A 299 -28.84 -3.00 9.80
CA GLN A 299 -28.62 -1.62 10.22
C GLN A 299 -27.35 -1.10 9.54
N SER A 300 -27.42 0.05 8.90
CA SER A 300 -26.24 0.73 8.38
C SER A 300 -25.39 1.31 9.52
N THR A 301 -24.15 1.71 9.25
CA THR A 301 -23.33 2.45 10.23
C THR A 301 -23.86 3.85 10.55
N ARG A 302 -24.85 4.37 9.80
CA ARG A 302 -25.61 5.59 10.15
C ARG A 302 -26.77 5.32 11.11
N GLY A 303 -27.09 4.06 11.38
CA GLY A 303 -28.14 3.66 12.31
C GLY A 303 -29.51 3.43 11.67
N ASP A 304 -29.69 3.74 10.38
CA ASP A 304 -30.92 3.45 9.63
C ASP A 304 -30.96 1.99 9.14
N TRP A 305 -32.17 1.46 8.96
CA TRP A 305 -32.44 0.05 8.72
C TRP A 305 -32.91 -0.20 7.29
N ILE A 306 -32.44 -1.28 6.67
CA ILE A 306 -32.80 -1.68 5.32
C ILE A 306 -33.16 -3.17 5.29
N PRO A 307 -34.26 -3.58 4.64
CA PRO A 307 -34.61 -4.99 4.56
C PRO A 307 -33.65 -5.72 3.61
N ALA A 308 -33.25 -6.93 3.99
CA ALA A 308 -32.32 -7.76 3.23
C ALA A 308 -32.81 -8.10 1.81
N SER A 309 -34.12 -8.09 1.59
CA SER A 309 -34.74 -8.31 0.28
C SER A 309 -34.56 -7.14 -0.71
N SER A 310 -34.11 -5.97 -0.25
CA SER A 310 -33.92 -4.78 -1.11
C SER A 310 -32.45 -4.51 -1.44
N VAL A 311 -31.54 -5.38 -0.98
CA VAL A 311 -30.09 -5.23 -1.15
C VAL A 311 -29.44 -6.53 -1.59
N ALA A 312 -28.36 -6.41 -2.34
CA ALA A 312 -27.40 -7.49 -2.53
C ALA A 312 -26.22 -7.29 -1.58
N VAL A 313 -25.73 -8.40 -1.01
CA VAL A 313 -24.42 -8.41 -0.34
C VAL A 313 -23.33 -8.23 -1.40
N VAL A 314 -22.39 -7.35 -1.12
CA VAL A 314 -21.22 -7.12 -1.94
C VAL A 314 -20.19 -8.18 -1.60
N THR A 315 -19.66 -8.86 -2.62
CA THR A 315 -18.50 -9.75 -2.47
C THR A 315 -17.25 -8.97 -2.86
N PRO A 316 -16.43 -8.54 -1.89
CA PRO A 316 -15.20 -7.81 -2.19
C PRO A 316 -14.19 -8.72 -2.86
N SER A 317 -13.17 -8.12 -3.48
CA SER A 317 -12.11 -8.87 -4.13
C SER A 317 -11.28 -9.70 -3.13
N ASP A 318 -11.05 -10.95 -3.50
CA ASP A 318 -10.08 -11.84 -2.84
C ASP A 318 -8.66 -11.66 -3.36
N LEU A 319 -8.43 -10.73 -4.29
CA LEU A 319 -7.09 -10.38 -4.77
C LEU A 319 -6.17 -10.08 -3.58
N ARG A 320 -4.97 -10.64 -3.65
CA ARG A 320 -3.87 -10.35 -2.74
C ARG A 320 -2.67 -9.99 -3.58
N GLY A 321 -2.02 -8.92 -3.18
CA GLY A 321 -0.67 -8.58 -3.58
C GLY A 321 0.33 -9.61 -3.07
N VAL A 322 1.59 -9.27 -3.18
CA VAL A 322 2.70 -10.17 -2.95
C VAL A 322 3.70 -9.47 -2.06
N GLU A 323 3.99 -10.08 -0.92
CA GLU A 323 5.14 -9.70 -0.10
C GLU A 323 6.43 -10.11 -0.84
N LEU A 324 7.32 -9.15 -1.04
CA LEU A 324 8.55 -9.31 -1.83
C LEU A 324 9.77 -9.56 -0.92
N SER A 325 9.57 -9.46 0.40
CA SER A 325 10.59 -9.72 1.41
C SER A 325 9.92 -9.87 2.78
N GLU A 326 10.32 -10.87 3.56
CA GLU A 326 10.13 -10.80 5.01
C GLU A 326 10.98 -9.64 5.57
N THR A 327 10.47 -8.94 6.57
CA THR A 327 11.21 -8.00 7.42
C THR A 327 12.41 -8.72 8.03
N THR A 328 13.54 -8.71 7.33
CA THR A 328 14.77 -9.31 7.86
C THR A 328 15.43 -8.27 8.78
N PRO A 329 15.67 -8.58 10.07
CA PRO A 329 16.61 -7.81 10.89
C PRO A 329 17.99 -7.80 10.21
N PRO A 330 18.89 -6.86 10.54
CA PRO A 330 20.20 -6.77 9.88
C PRO A 330 20.95 -8.12 9.97
N PRO A 331 21.72 -8.49 8.93
CA PRO A 331 22.24 -9.85 8.80
C PRO A 331 23.14 -10.22 10.00
N PRO A 332 22.99 -11.42 10.59
CA PRO A 332 24.00 -11.91 11.53
C PRO A 332 25.32 -12.15 10.79
N PRO A 333 26.48 -12.00 11.48
CA PRO A 333 27.78 -12.24 10.88
C PRO A 333 27.88 -13.68 10.34
N PRO A 334 28.69 -13.92 9.29
CA PRO A 334 28.65 -15.16 8.53
C PRO A 334 28.98 -16.39 9.39
N PRO A 335 28.36 -17.56 9.14
CA PRO A 335 28.65 -18.78 9.89
C PRO A 335 30.05 -19.35 9.54
N PRO A 336 30.71 -20.03 10.49
CA PRO A 336 31.99 -20.73 10.24
C PRO A 336 31.78 -21.96 9.33
N PRO A 337 32.86 -22.49 8.70
CA PRO A 337 32.75 -23.40 7.56
C PRO A 337 32.16 -24.79 7.91
N PRO A 338 31.62 -25.53 6.92
CA PRO A 338 30.84 -26.74 7.15
C PRO A 338 31.72 -27.97 7.41
N GLY A 339 31.42 -28.66 8.51
CA GLY A 339 31.90 -30.00 8.81
C GLY A 339 31.22 -30.50 10.08
N ASP A 340 30.40 -31.55 9.96
CA ASP A 340 29.74 -32.32 11.03
C ASP A 340 28.43 -31.75 11.62
N VAL A 341 27.46 -31.43 10.75
CA VAL A 341 26.06 -31.26 11.17
C VAL A 341 25.41 -32.65 11.34
N ARG A 342 24.81 -32.92 12.52
CA ARG A 342 24.11 -34.19 12.85
C ARG A 342 22.61 -33.97 12.95
N TYR A 343 21.81 -35.02 12.93
CA TYR A 343 20.34 -34.94 13.07
C TYR A 343 19.85 -35.79 14.25
N GLY A 344 18.71 -35.42 14.84
CA GLY A 344 18.08 -36.22 15.87
C GLY A 344 16.57 -36.05 15.96
N ILE A 345 15.91 -37.00 16.61
CA ILE A 345 14.46 -37.00 16.84
C ILE A 345 14.18 -36.92 18.33
N VAL A 346 13.30 -36.00 18.73
CA VAL A 346 12.87 -35.81 20.12
C VAL A 346 12.07 -37.03 20.61
N THR A 347 12.51 -37.65 21.70
CA THR A 347 11.88 -38.86 22.27
C THR A 347 11.07 -38.58 23.54
N ALA A 348 11.16 -37.37 24.11
CA ALA A 348 10.31 -36.95 25.22
C ALA A 348 8.90 -36.56 24.75
N GLY A 349 7.89 -36.67 25.60
CA GLY A 349 6.54 -36.15 25.32
C GLY A 349 6.55 -34.66 25.00
N LEU A 350 7.35 -33.91 25.77
CA LEU A 350 7.61 -32.49 25.61
C LEU A 350 9.05 -32.19 26.10
N LEU A 351 9.88 -31.58 25.26
CA LEU A 351 11.28 -31.30 25.52
C LEU A 351 11.54 -29.79 25.57
N ASN A 352 12.04 -29.28 26.69
CA ASN A 352 12.39 -27.87 26.84
C ASN A 352 13.62 -27.49 26.00
N VAL A 353 13.52 -26.35 25.31
CA VAL A 353 14.60 -25.65 24.61
C VAL A 353 15.07 -24.49 25.51
N ARG A 354 16.39 -24.26 25.60
CA ARG A 354 16.99 -23.23 26.46
C ARG A 354 17.97 -22.34 25.71
N ALA A 355 18.18 -21.12 26.22
CA ALA A 355 19.08 -20.12 25.62
C ALA A 355 20.54 -20.60 25.56
N ARG A 356 20.96 -21.38 26.56
CA ARG A 356 22.30 -21.94 26.74
C ARG A 356 22.18 -23.35 27.37
N PRO A 357 23.21 -24.20 27.29
CA PRO A 357 23.12 -25.57 27.83
C PRO A 357 23.12 -25.57 29.36
N GLY A 358 22.30 -26.41 29.97
CA GLY A 358 22.17 -26.56 31.42
C GLY A 358 20.81 -26.12 31.97
N VAL A 359 20.53 -26.44 33.24
CA VAL A 359 19.24 -26.16 33.91
C VAL A 359 19.39 -25.20 35.11
N ALA A 360 20.45 -24.38 35.11
CA ALA A 360 20.66 -23.41 36.17
C ALA A 360 19.46 -22.45 36.31
N PRO A 361 19.16 -21.94 37.52
CA PRO A 361 17.99 -21.10 37.75
C PRO A 361 17.92 -19.84 36.87
N ASP A 362 19.08 -19.32 36.47
CA ASP A 362 19.28 -18.17 35.59
C ASP A 362 19.23 -18.53 34.08
N ASN A 363 18.74 -19.74 33.73
CA ASN A 363 18.62 -20.22 32.35
C ASN A 363 17.26 -20.90 32.10
N PRO A 364 16.12 -20.19 32.13
CA PRO A 364 14.79 -20.79 31.96
C PRO A 364 14.56 -21.37 30.55
N PRO A 365 13.56 -22.26 30.35
CA PRO A 365 13.13 -22.67 29.03
C PRO A 365 12.68 -21.48 28.18
N VAL A 366 13.15 -21.42 26.94
CA VAL A 366 12.79 -20.41 25.93
C VAL A 366 11.88 -20.99 24.85
N GLY A 367 11.57 -22.29 24.92
CA GLY A 367 10.66 -22.98 24.00
C GLY A 367 10.50 -24.45 24.36
N GLN A 368 9.66 -25.16 23.60
CA GLN A 368 9.40 -26.60 23.80
C GLN A 368 9.25 -27.33 22.46
N LEU A 369 9.62 -28.61 22.43
CA LEU A 369 9.50 -29.50 21.27
C LEU A 369 8.72 -30.75 21.64
N SER A 370 7.79 -31.16 20.80
CA SER A 370 6.96 -32.35 21.04
C SER A 370 7.67 -33.64 20.62
N ASN A 371 7.20 -34.78 21.13
CA ASN A 371 7.67 -36.10 20.71
C ASN A 371 7.63 -36.26 19.18
N GLY A 372 8.69 -36.81 18.60
CA GLY A 372 8.82 -37.02 17.16
C GLY A 372 9.37 -35.83 16.38
N THR A 373 9.56 -34.67 17.01
CA THR A 373 10.14 -33.49 16.35
C THR A 373 11.58 -33.78 15.92
N GLN A 374 11.89 -33.57 14.64
CA GLN A 374 13.25 -33.67 14.12
C GLN A 374 14.01 -32.37 14.40
N VAL A 375 15.27 -32.48 14.83
CA VAL A 375 16.17 -31.36 15.09
C VAL A 375 17.49 -31.56 14.37
N THR A 376 18.02 -30.46 13.83
CA THR A 376 19.39 -30.39 13.33
C THR A 376 20.31 -30.03 14.48
N ILE A 377 21.43 -30.72 14.63
CA ILE A 377 22.40 -30.58 15.71
C ILE A 377 23.67 -29.98 15.14
N TYR A 378 23.93 -28.75 15.54
CA TYR A 378 25.07 -27.95 15.08
C TYR A 378 26.28 -28.07 16.01
N GLU A 379 26.06 -28.46 17.26
CA GLU A 379 27.08 -28.54 18.29
C GLU A 379 26.63 -29.47 19.42
N GLU A 380 27.58 -30.13 20.06
CA GLU A 380 27.36 -30.93 21.27
C GLU A 380 28.25 -30.41 22.40
N ARG A 381 27.67 -30.26 23.60
CA ARG A 381 28.40 -29.79 24.78
C ARG A 381 28.01 -30.56 26.03
N GLN A 382 29.03 -30.99 26.77
CA GLN A 382 28.88 -31.55 28.11
C GLN A 382 28.76 -30.41 29.13
N VAL A 383 27.64 -30.34 29.86
CA VAL A 383 27.43 -29.39 30.95
C VAL A 383 26.79 -30.10 32.13
N SER A 384 27.43 -29.99 33.30
CA SER A 384 26.97 -30.60 34.56
C SER A 384 26.67 -32.10 34.45
N GLY A 385 27.50 -32.85 33.70
CA GLY A 385 27.38 -34.30 33.52
C GLY A 385 26.32 -34.75 32.51
N ALA A 386 25.67 -33.81 31.82
CA ALA A 386 24.69 -34.10 30.77
C ALA A 386 25.16 -33.56 29.41
N VAL A 387 24.82 -34.29 28.36
CA VAL A 387 25.06 -33.86 26.98
C VAL A 387 23.93 -32.93 26.54
N TRP A 388 24.29 -31.81 25.92
CA TRP A 388 23.37 -30.84 25.34
C TRP A 388 23.68 -30.61 23.87
N TYR A 389 22.65 -30.51 23.05
CA TYR A 389 22.77 -30.23 21.62
C TYR A 389 22.32 -28.82 21.30
N ARG A 390 23.12 -28.08 20.54
CA ARG A 390 22.72 -26.80 19.94
C ARG A 390 21.93 -27.08 18.67
N ILE A 391 20.70 -26.62 18.63
CA ILE A 391 19.75 -26.86 17.53
C ILE A 391 19.37 -25.57 16.77
N GLY A 392 20.07 -24.48 17.07
CA GLY A 392 19.92 -23.16 16.50
C GLY A 392 20.59 -22.11 17.39
N ASP A 393 20.62 -20.85 16.96
CA ASP A 393 21.21 -19.78 17.76
C ASP A 393 20.46 -19.57 19.06
N SER A 394 21.21 -19.61 20.17
CA SER A 394 20.65 -19.59 21.53
C SER A 394 19.54 -20.63 21.75
N ARG A 395 19.65 -21.81 21.13
CA ARG A 395 18.68 -22.91 21.29
C ARG A 395 19.40 -24.21 21.58
N TRP A 396 19.27 -24.66 22.82
CA TRP A 396 19.89 -25.87 23.33
C TRP A 396 18.84 -26.82 23.88
N VAL A 397 18.98 -28.10 23.60
CA VAL A 397 18.13 -29.18 24.13
C VAL A 397 18.96 -30.24 24.82
N HIS A 398 18.36 -30.90 25.80
CA HIS A 398 19.01 -31.96 26.54
C HIS A 398 19.13 -33.22 25.67
N GLY A 399 20.36 -33.69 25.44
CA GLY A 399 20.66 -34.74 24.47
C GLY A 399 20.12 -36.12 24.83
N GLY A 400 19.90 -36.39 26.13
CA GLY A 400 19.26 -37.63 26.59
C GLY A 400 17.82 -37.83 26.10
N TRP A 401 17.19 -36.79 25.53
CA TRP A 401 15.84 -36.83 24.96
C TRP A 401 15.81 -36.65 23.44
N VAL A 402 16.97 -36.80 22.80
CA VAL A 402 17.13 -36.68 21.34
C VAL A 402 17.88 -37.90 20.84
N ARG A 403 17.21 -38.72 20.03
CA ARG A 403 17.83 -39.89 19.38
C ARG A 403 18.51 -39.45 18.09
N ILE A 404 19.83 -39.60 18.00
CA ILE A 404 20.59 -39.26 16.79
C ILE A 404 20.22 -40.19 15.63
N VAL A 405 20.19 -39.64 14.41
CA VAL A 405 20.01 -40.38 13.15
C VAL A 405 21.11 -39.99 12.17
N GLU A 406 21.65 -40.97 11.44
CA GLU A 406 22.85 -40.81 10.60
C GLU A 406 22.57 -40.05 9.29
N GLU A 407 21.36 -40.14 8.73
CA GLU A 407 20.89 -39.34 7.59
C GLU A 407 19.37 -39.11 7.71
N PRO A 408 18.81 -37.98 7.23
CA PRO A 408 17.37 -37.80 7.19
C PRO A 408 16.74 -38.78 6.18
N PRO A 409 15.58 -39.40 6.45
CA PRO A 409 14.81 -40.02 5.38
C PRO A 409 14.46 -38.94 4.34
N PRO A 410 14.49 -39.25 3.03
CA PRO A 410 14.29 -38.24 2.00
C PRO A 410 12.91 -37.58 2.19
N PRO A 411 12.79 -36.25 1.97
CA PRO A 411 11.49 -35.61 1.94
C PRO A 411 10.80 -36.01 0.63
N GLY A 412 10.00 -37.07 0.68
CA GLY A 412 9.21 -37.57 -0.45
C GLY A 412 7.72 -37.66 -0.09
N ASP A 413 6.92 -36.82 -0.73
CA ASP A 413 5.48 -36.93 -0.97
C ASP A 413 4.52 -37.06 0.23
N LEU A 414 4.44 -36.02 1.06
CA LEU A 414 3.22 -35.79 1.85
C LEU A 414 2.14 -35.24 0.92
N ARG A 415 1.08 -36.03 0.69
CA ARG A 415 -0.08 -35.61 -0.12
C ARG A 415 -1.00 -34.75 0.73
N HIS A 416 -1.61 -33.72 0.14
CA HIS A 416 -2.60 -32.89 0.81
C HIS A 416 -3.98 -33.13 0.20
N GLY A 417 -5.02 -32.95 1.00
CA GLY A 417 -6.39 -33.10 0.52
C GLY A 417 -7.36 -32.19 1.24
N VAL A 418 -8.47 -31.90 0.57
CA VAL A 418 -9.57 -31.09 1.12
C VAL A 418 -10.78 -31.99 1.32
N VAL A 419 -11.42 -31.89 2.48
CA VAL A 419 -12.63 -32.64 2.81
C VAL A 419 -13.81 -32.17 1.96
N THR A 420 -14.44 -33.09 1.24
CA THR A 420 -15.57 -32.81 0.32
C THR A 420 -16.94 -33.21 0.90
N ALA A 421 -16.99 -33.89 2.04
CA ALA A 421 -18.23 -34.16 2.76
C ALA A 421 -18.60 -32.97 3.66
N THR A 422 -19.91 -32.72 3.86
CA THR A 422 -20.41 -31.73 4.83
C THR A 422 -19.89 -32.01 6.25
N VAL A 423 -19.85 -33.29 6.64
CA VAL A 423 -19.16 -33.78 7.85
C VAL A 423 -18.51 -35.13 7.56
N LEU A 424 -17.22 -35.27 7.88
CA LEU A 424 -16.41 -36.48 7.73
C LEU A 424 -15.91 -36.96 9.09
N ASN A 425 -16.30 -38.18 9.46
CA ASN A 425 -15.82 -38.82 10.69
C ASN A 425 -14.35 -39.25 10.56
N VAL A 426 -13.52 -38.83 11.51
CA VAL A 426 -12.14 -39.32 11.71
C VAL A 426 -12.16 -40.48 12.68
N ARG A 427 -11.46 -41.56 12.36
CA ARG A 427 -11.47 -42.81 13.14
C ARG A 427 -10.09 -43.18 13.65
N ALA A 428 -10.07 -43.95 14.74
CA ALA A 428 -8.82 -44.41 15.35
C ALA A 428 -7.98 -45.29 14.39
N ARG A 429 -8.64 -46.03 13.49
CA ARG A 429 -8.05 -46.98 12.52
C ARG A 429 -8.84 -46.97 11.20
N PRO A 430 -8.33 -47.55 10.10
CA PRO A 430 -9.10 -47.72 8.86
C PRO A 430 -10.38 -48.57 9.04
N GLY A 431 -11.48 -48.21 8.37
CA GLY A 431 -12.71 -49.00 8.29
C GLY A 431 -13.85 -48.57 9.23
N VAL A 432 -15.04 -49.14 9.04
CA VAL A 432 -16.28 -48.79 9.79
C VAL A 432 -16.83 -49.94 10.66
N VAL A 433 -15.96 -50.87 11.08
CA VAL A 433 -16.38 -52.04 11.89
C VAL A 433 -16.75 -51.70 13.33
N ALA A 434 -17.60 -52.53 13.93
CA ALA A 434 -17.95 -52.47 15.34
C ALA A 434 -16.66 -52.59 16.19
N GLY A 435 -16.38 -51.57 17.01
CA GLY A 435 -15.15 -51.46 17.81
C GLY A 435 -14.12 -50.42 17.31
N ASN A 436 -14.37 -49.74 16.18
CA ASN A 436 -13.55 -48.62 15.71
C ASN A 436 -14.21 -47.25 16.01
N PRO A 437 -13.88 -46.58 17.12
CA PRO A 437 -14.56 -45.35 17.53
C PRO A 437 -14.25 -44.19 16.56
N VAL A 438 -15.24 -43.31 16.41
CA VAL A 438 -15.00 -41.97 15.86
C VAL A 438 -14.24 -41.18 16.92
N VAL A 439 -13.07 -40.65 16.54
CA VAL A 439 -12.18 -39.92 17.45
C VAL A 439 -12.23 -38.41 17.21
N ASP A 440 -12.72 -37.97 16.05
CA ASP A 440 -12.84 -36.57 15.66
C ASP A 440 -13.78 -36.41 14.44
N GLN A 441 -14.15 -35.18 14.06
CA GLN A 441 -14.97 -34.86 12.88
C GLN A 441 -14.42 -33.66 12.13
N LEU A 442 -14.30 -33.77 10.80
CA LEU A 442 -13.87 -32.71 9.90
C LEU A 442 -15.03 -32.21 9.05
N ARG A 443 -15.09 -30.92 8.76
CA ARG A 443 -16.16 -30.31 7.95
C ARG A 443 -15.68 -30.06 6.52
N TYR A 444 -16.64 -29.81 5.62
CA TYR A 444 -16.36 -29.41 4.24
C TYR A 444 -15.33 -28.28 4.18
N GLY A 445 -14.35 -28.41 3.29
CA GLY A 445 -13.27 -27.44 3.13
C GLY A 445 -12.09 -27.61 4.09
N ALA A 446 -12.19 -28.47 5.11
CA ALA A 446 -11.06 -28.74 6.00
C ALA A 446 -9.89 -29.39 5.25
N GLU A 447 -8.70 -28.84 5.43
CA GLU A 447 -7.47 -29.37 4.85
C GLU A 447 -6.87 -30.48 5.72
N VAL A 448 -6.38 -31.53 5.07
CA VAL A 448 -5.70 -32.65 5.73
C VAL A 448 -4.39 -32.97 5.03
N THR A 449 -3.35 -33.19 5.84
CA THR A 449 -2.09 -33.76 5.36
C THR A 449 -2.18 -35.28 5.46
N ILE A 450 -1.86 -35.98 4.38
CA ILE A 450 -1.94 -37.42 4.25
C ILE A 450 -0.53 -37.98 4.38
N TYR A 451 -0.32 -38.64 5.52
CA TYR A 451 0.95 -39.25 5.87
C TYR A 451 1.09 -40.66 5.31
N GLU A 452 -0.04 -41.32 5.03
CA GLU A 452 -0.08 -42.73 4.62
C GLU A 452 -1.44 -43.06 4.00
N GLU A 453 -1.47 -44.01 3.07
CA GLU A 453 -2.70 -44.60 2.53
C GLU A 453 -2.69 -46.10 2.80
N THR A 454 -3.81 -46.63 3.30
CA THR A 454 -3.96 -48.06 3.58
C THR A 454 -5.31 -48.57 3.09
N PRO A 455 -5.35 -49.65 2.29
CA PRO A 455 -6.60 -50.23 1.84
C PRO A 455 -7.33 -50.97 2.97
N TYR A 456 -8.63 -50.78 3.08
CA TYR A 456 -9.51 -51.55 3.97
C TYR A 456 -10.80 -51.94 3.23
N ALA A 457 -11.10 -53.25 3.19
CA ALA A 457 -12.24 -53.79 2.43
C ALA A 457 -12.30 -53.31 0.96
N GLY A 458 -11.14 -53.18 0.32
CA GLY A 458 -11.02 -52.73 -1.07
C GLY A 458 -11.11 -51.21 -1.27
N VAL A 459 -11.26 -50.41 -0.20
CA VAL A 459 -11.35 -48.95 -0.29
C VAL A 459 -10.18 -48.30 0.46
N PRO A 460 -9.48 -47.31 -0.13
CA PRO A 460 -8.35 -46.66 0.54
C PRO A 460 -8.80 -45.76 1.71
N TRP A 461 -7.99 -45.73 2.76
CA TRP A 461 -8.13 -44.82 3.90
C TRP A 461 -6.84 -44.03 4.08
N TYR A 462 -6.96 -42.74 4.41
CA TYR A 462 -5.83 -41.84 4.59
C TYR A 462 -5.53 -41.63 6.07
N ARG A 463 -4.26 -41.79 6.48
CA ARG A 463 -3.78 -41.42 7.81
C ARG A 463 -3.44 -39.94 7.82
N ILE A 464 -4.12 -39.19 8.68
CA ILE A 464 -4.00 -37.73 8.79
C ILE A 464 -3.40 -37.28 10.14
N GLY A 465 -2.89 -38.23 10.91
CA GLY A 465 -2.25 -38.02 12.20
C GLY A 465 -2.10 -39.34 12.97
N ALA A 466 -1.49 -39.30 14.15
CA ALA A 466 -1.40 -40.48 15.01
C ALA A 466 -2.82 -40.92 15.43
N ASN A 467 -3.19 -42.17 15.12
CA ASN A 467 -4.54 -42.72 15.34
C ASN A 467 -5.68 -41.88 14.72
N ARG A 468 -5.44 -41.22 13.59
CA ARG A 468 -6.46 -40.45 12.87
C ARG A 468 -6.52 -40.87 11.42
N TRP A 469 -7.63 -41.51 11.04
CA TRP A 469 -7.87 -42.05 9.71
C TRP A 469 -9.18 -41.53 9.14
N VAL A 470 -9.18 -41.20 7.86
CA VAL A 470 -10.36 -40.72 7.12
C VAL A 470 -10.56 -41.53 5.85
N HIS A 471 -11.82 -41.63 5.42
CA HIS A 471 -12.19 -42.35 4.22
C HIS A 471 -11.80 -41.55 2.97
N SER A 472 -11.04 -42.15 2.05
CA SER A 472 -10.47 -41.47 0.88
C SER A 472 -11.52 -40.82 -0.04
N GLY A 473 -12.67 -41.48 -0.24
CA GLY A 473 -13.74 -40.98 -1.11
C GLY A 473 -14.37 -39.65 -0.70
N TRP A 474 -14.04 -39.13 0.49
CA TRP A 474 -14.52 -37.83 1.01
C TRP A 474 -13.40 -36.81 1.19
N VAL A 475 -12.22 -37.10 0.63
CA VAL A 475 -11.06 -36.22 0.64
C VAL A 475 -10.56 -36.10 -0.80
N ARG A 476 -10.75 -34.93 -1.40
CA ARG A 476 -10.19 -34.61 -2.72
C ARG A 476 -8.72 -34.30 -2.54
N ILE A 477 -7.85 -35.13 -3.12
CA ILE A 477 -6.42 -34.86 -3.16
C ILE A 477 -6.20 -33.55 -3.93
N VAL A 478 -5.45 -32.65 -3.30
CA VAL A 478 -4.92 -31.47 -3.96
C VAL A 478 -3.49 -31.86 -4.36
N GLU A 479 -3.33 -32.25 -5.63
CA GLU A 479 -1.99 -32.50 -6.18
C GLU A 479 -1.26 -31.16 -6.24
N VAL A 480 -0.21 -31.03 -5.43
CA VAL A 480 0.78 -29.97 -5.62
C VAL A 480 1.49 -30.27 -6.94
N ALA A 481 1.60 -29.27 -7.80
CA ALA A 481 2.23 -29.33 -9.11
C ALA A 481 3.73 -29.67 -9.06
N ALA A 482 4.09 -30.88 -8.66
CA ALA A 482 5.48 -31.33 -8.50
C ALA A 482 5.94 -32.29 -9.62
N GLN A 483 5.07 -32.70 -10.55
CA GLN A 483 5.43 -33.64 -11.63
C GLN A 483 5.45 -33.06 -13.05
N ARG A 484 5.76 -31.77 -13.21
CA ARG A 484 6.22 -31.22 -14.51
C ARG A 484 7.60 -30.55 -14.45
N ALA A 485 8.37 -30.77 -13.38
CA ALA A 485 9.78 -30.43 -13.33
C ALA A 485 10.63 -31.64 -13.76
N SER A 486 10.59 -31.99 -15.05
CA SER A 486 11.70 -32.73 -15.68
C SER A 486 12.02 -32.09 -17.02
N LEU A 487 12.64 -30.92 -16.94
CA LEU A 487 13.77 -30.45 -17.77
C LEU A 487 14.05 -28.98 -17.39
N GLY A 488 15.14 -28.76 -16.65
CA GLY A 488 15.69 -27.42 -16.39
C GLY A 488 15.68 -27.02 -14.91
N VAL A 489 16.76 -27.38 -14.22
CA VAL A 489 17.11 -27.01 -12.83
C VAL A 489 16.98 -25.51 -12.56
N LEU A 490 16.33 -25.14 -11.44
CA LEU A 490 16.83 -24.19 -10.42
C LEU A 490 16.15 -24.52 -9.07
N THR A 491 16.97 -24.67 -8.02
CA THR A 491 16.58 -24.94 -6.62
C THR A 491 16.72 -23.69 -5.77
N VAL A 492 15.91 -23.61 -4.70
CA VAL A 492 15.91 -22.73 -3.50
C VAL A 492 14.60 -21.93 -3.40
N ALA A 493 14.06 -21.84 -2.18
CA ALA A 493 12.86 -21.08 -1.84
C ALA A 493 13.09 -19.59 -2.11
N ASP A 494 12.75 -19.11 -3.31
CA ASP A 494 12.82 -17.69 -3.63
C ASP A 494 11.49 -17.04 -3.22
N GLN A 495 11.58 -16.13 -2.24
CA GLN A 495 10.57 -15.09 -2.08
C GLN A 495 10.34 -14.42 -3.44
N PRO A 496 9.09 -14.08 -3.81
CA PRO A 496 8.81 -13.48 -5.10
C PRO A 496 9.64 -12.20 -5.28
N VAL A 497 10.45 -12.15 -6.35
CA VAL A 497 11.20 -10.96 -6.72
C VAL A 497 10.50 -10.24 -7.86
N LEU A 498 10.62 -8.91 -7.89
CA LEU A 498 10.16 -8.15 -9.04
C LEU A 498 10.99 -8.50 -10.29
N PRO A 499 10.39 -8.51 -11.50
CA PRO A 499 9.00 -8.17 -11.79
C PRO A 499 8.00 -9.32 -11.53
N VAL A 500 6.84 -8.95 -10.98
CA VAL A 500 5.69 -9.86 -10.81
C VAL A 500 4.48 -9.30 -11.56
N GLY A 501 3.68 -10.18 -12.15
CA GLY A 501 2.53 -9.82 -12.94
C GLY A 501 1.23 -10.41 -12.39
N TRP A 502 0.11 -9.87 -12.85
CA TRP A 502 -1.21 -10.43 -12.63
C TRP A 502 -2.04 -10.37 -13.91
N VAL A 503 -2.88 -11.37 -14.12
CA VAL A 503 -3.81 -11.43 -15.25
C VAL A 503 -4.93 -10.42 -15.05
N VAL A 504 -5.13 -9.53 -16.04
CA VAL A 504 -6.13 -8.45 -16.01
C VAL A 504 -7.38 -8.78 -16.84
N SER A 505 -7.28 -9.74 -17.76
CA SER A 505 -8.43 -10.24 -18.51
C SER A 505 -9.13 -11.36 -17.73
N THR A 506 -10.42 -11.58 -18.01
CA THR A 506 -11.20 -12.70 -17.42
C THR A 506 -10.46 -14.03 -17.56
N SER A 507 -9.84 -14.23 -18.73
CA SER A 507 -8.91 -15.31 -18.97
C SER A 507 -7.84 -14.90 -19.98
N LEU A 508 -6.72 -15.63 -20.00
CA LEU A 508 -5.59 -15.36 -20.86
C LEU A 508 -4.92 -16.67 -21.31
N ASN A 509 -4.85 -16.86 -22.62
CA ASN A 509 -4.19 -18.01 -23.23
C ASN A 509 -2.69 -18.03 -22.95
N VAL A 510 -2.19 -19.20 -22.56
CA VAL A 510 -0.77 -19.52 -22.46
C VAL A 510 -0.33 -20.28 -23.71
N ARG A 511 0.84 -19.95 -24.25
CA ARG A 511 1.39 -20.56 -25.46
C ARG A 511 2.79 -21.12 -25.21
N ALA A 512 3.18 -22.13 -26.00
CA ALA A 512 4.51 -22.75 -25.90
C ALA A 512 5.64 -21.77 -26.25
N ARG A 513 5.37 -20.86 -27.19
CA ARG A 513 6.28 -19.81 -27.68
C ARG A 513 5.54 -18.47 -27.71
N PRO A 514 6.24 -17.33 -27.71
CA PRO A 514 5.61 -16.03 -27.95
C PRO A 514 5.10 -15.93 -29.39
N GLY A 515 3.92 -15.32 -29.58
CA GLY A 515 3.28 -15.13 -30.90
C GLY A 515 1.96 -15.89 -31.06
N ILE A 516 1.16 -15.52 -32.06
CA ILE A 516 -0.17 -16.11 -32.32
C ILE A 516 -0.26 -16.87 -33.65
N SER A 517 0.88 -17.32 -34.18
CA SER A 517 0.92 -18.07 -35.44
C SER A 517 0.08 -19.36 -35.37
N PRO A 518 -0.48 -19.84 -36.50
CA PRO A 518 -1.32 -21.05 -36.51
C PRO A 518 -0.64 -22.31 -35.97
N ASP A 519 0.68 -22.40 -36.07
CA ASP A 519 1.52 -23.50 -35.54
C ASP A 519 1.85 -23.37 -34.04
N ASN A 520 1.34 -22.35 -33.37
CA ASN A 520 1.56 -22.10 -31.94
C ASN A 520 0.23 -21.93 -31.19
N PRO A 521 -0.66 -22.95 -31.12
CA PRO A 521 -1.95 -22.84 -30.46
C PRO A 521 -1.81 -22.59 -28.93
N PRO A 522 -2.86 -22.10 -28.25
CA PRO A 522 -2.92 -22.11 -26.79
C PRO A 522 -2.71 -23.52 -26.24
N ILE A 523 -1.89 -23.64 -25.20
CA ILE A 523 -1.54 -24.89 -24.51
C ILE A 523 -2.13 -24.97 -23.10
N ASP A 524 -2.52 -23.82 -22.55
CA ASP A 524 -3.11 -23.67 -21.22
C ASP A 524 -3.81 -22.30 -21.12
N GLU A 525 -4.48 -22.03 -20.01
CA GLU A 525 -5.15 -20.76 -19.71
C GLU A 525 -4.86 -20.33 -18.26
N VAL A 526 -4.70 -19.02 -18.05
CA VAL A 526 -4.62 -18.39 -16.72
C VAL A 526 -5.77 -17.41 -16.53
N LEU A 527 -6.26 -17.29 -15.30
CA LEU A 527 -7.51 -16.56 -15.01
C LEU A 527 -7.25 -15.19 -14.38
N HIS A 528 -8.26 -14.32 -14.42
CA HIS A 528 -8.24 -12.99 -13.79
C HIS A 528 -7.70 -13.04 -12.36
N ASN A 529 -6.91 -12.04 -11.97
CA ASN A 529 -6.23 -11.91 -10.68
C ASN A 529 -5.16 -12.97 -10.37
N GLN A 530 -4.93 -13.95 -11.25
CA GLN A 530 -3.87 -14.93 -11.04
C GLN A 530 -2.49 -14.27 -11.13
N ARG A 531 -1.65 -14.48 -10.11
CA ARG A 531 -0.25 -14.04 -10.07
C ARG A 531 0.57 -14.81 -11.10
N LEU A 532 1.48 -14.10 -11.77
CA LEU A 532 2.42 -14.61 -12.75
C LEU A 532 3.84 -14.15 -12.37
N ASP A 533 4.77 -15.09 -12.28
CA ASP A 533 6.19 -14.74 -12.14
C ASP A 533 6.71 -14.37 -13.54
N ILE A 534 7.26 -13.16 -13.71
CA ILE A 534 7.69 -12.67 -15.03
C ILE A 534 9.18 -12.99 -15.21
N LEU A 535 9.45 -14.10 -15.89
CA LEU A 535 10.80 -14.65 -16.02
C LEU A 535 11.58 -14.05 -17.20
N GLU A 536 10.87 -13.59 -18.22
CA GLU A 536 11.47 -13.03 -19.43
C GLU A 536 10.44 -12.18 -20.18
N THR A 537 10.90 -11.12 -20.87
CA THR A 537 10.09 -10.32 -21.79
C THR A 537 10.62 -10.46 -23.21
N ARG A 538 9.74 -10.70 -24.19
CA ARG A 538 10.07 -10.65 -25.63
C ARG A 538 9.05 -9.83 -26.40
N VAL A 539 9.50 -9.22 -27.49
CA VAL A 539 8.61 -8.59 -28.47
C VAL A 539 8.59 -9.45 -29.72
N VAL A 540 7.40 -9.91 -30.13
CA VAL A 540 7.17 -10.74 -31.32
C VAL A 540 5.97 -10.20 -32.06
N ASP A 541 6.13 -9.95 -33.36
CA ASP A 541 5.11 -9.38 -34.25
C ASP A 541 4.49 -8.07 -33.71
N GLY A 542 5.32 -7.23 -33.10
CA GLY A 542 4.90 -5.97 -32.47
C GLY A 542 4.20 -6.12 -31.11
N GLY A 543 3.91 -7.35 -30.68
CA GLY A 543 3.32 -7.67 -29.39
C GLY A 543 4.36 -7.96 -28.31
N ARG A 544 4.15 -7.46 -27.09
CA ARG A 544 4.96 -7.85 -25.91
C ARG A 544 4.45 -9.18 -25.35
N TRP A 545 5.36 -10.08 -24.99
CA TRP A 545 5.08 -11.39 -24.41
C TRP A 545 5.93 -11.61 -23.17
N TYR A 546 5.34 -12.26 -22.16
CA TYR A 546 6.03 -12.62 -20.92
C TYR A 546 6.15 -14.13 -20.80
N ARG A 547 7.35 -14.61 -20.49
CA ARG A 547 7.56 -16.01 -20.11
C ARG A 547 7.24 -16.17 -18.63
N ILE A 548 6.33 -17.10 -18.33
CA ILE A 548 5.80 -17.37 -16.99
C ILE A 548 6.16 -18.77 -16.48
N GLY A 549 7.00 -19.48 -17.23
CA GLY A 549 7.45 -20.84 -16.93
C GLY A 549 8.27 -21.40 -18.09
N VAL A 550 8.75 -22.65 -17.95
CA VAL A 550 9.37 -23.38 -19.06
C VAL A 550 8.32 -23.54 -20.16
N ASP A 551 8.62 -23.05 -21.36
CA ASP A 551 7.73 -23.10 -22.53
C ASP A 551 6.30 -22.58 -22.26
N ARG A 552 6.18 -21.53 -21.44
CA ARG A 552 4.89 -20.89 -21.14
C ARG A 552 4.98 -19.40 -21.31
N TRP A 553 4.26 -18.89 -22.30
CA TRP A 553 4.24 -17.48 -22.69
C TRP A 553 2.83 -16.92 -22.70
N VAL A 554 2.67 -15.69 -22.22
CA VAL A 554 1.39 -14.96 -22.23
C VAL A 554 1.54 -13.61 -22.92
N TYR A 555 0.45 -13.12 -23.51
CA TYR A 555 0.43 -11.82 -24.17
C TYR A 555 0.39 -10.69 -23.14
N GLY A 556 1.37 -9.79 -23.20
CA GLY A 556 1.65 -8.82 -22.14
C GLY A 556 0.62 -7.71 -21.99
N GLN A 557 -0.22 -7.43 -23.00
CA GLN A 557 -1.27 -6.41 -22.90
C GLN A 557 -2.36 -6.78 -21.88
N SER A 558 -2.47 -8.06 -21.54
CA SER A 558 -3.43 -8.59 -20.59
C SER A 558 -2.82 -8.86 -19.21
N VAL A 559 -1.61 -8.36 -18.96
CA VAL A 559 -0.87 -8.57 -17.70
C VAL A 559 -0.44 -7.22 -17.13
N ALA A 560 -0.87 -6.93 -15.91
CA ALA A 560 -0.38 -5.80 -15.12
C ALA A 560 0.94 -6.22 -14.46
N VAL A 561 2.05 -5.55 -14.76
CA VAL A 561 3.38 -5.92 -14.24
C VAL A 561 3.89 -4.89 -13.26
N ALA A 562 4.07 -5.31 -12.01
CA ALA A 562 4.81 -4.57 -11.02
C ALA A 562 6.31 -4.75 -11.28
N SER A 563 7.06 -3.67 -11.23
CA SER A 563 8.50 -3.66 -11.44
C SER A 563 9.15 -2.71 -10.46
N GLU A 564 10.42 -2.98 -10.16
CA GLU A 564 11.19 -2.12 -9.28
C GLU A 564 11.32 -0.71 -9.87
N ARG A 565 11.26 0.27 -9.00
CA ARG A 565 11.38 1.68 -9.32
C ARG A 565 12.42 2.29 -8.40
N ALA A 566 13.41 2.95 -8.98
CA ALA A 566 14.38 3.72 -8.22
C ALA A 566 13.66 4.77 -7.37
N ARG A 567 14.04 4.88 -6.10
CA ARG A 567 13.51 5.89 -5.19
C ARG A 567 13.83 7.28 -5.72
N PRO A 568 12.82 8.15 -5.90
CA PRO A 568 13.06 9.56 -6.18
C PRO A 568 13.88 10.20 -5.06
N SER A 569 14.84 11.07 -5.42
CA SER A 569 15.72 11.73 -4.44
C SER A 569 14.97 12.58 -3.41
N ALA A 570 13.77 13.07 -3.74
CA ALA A 570 12.91 13.86 -2.85
C ALA A 570 12.26 13.03 -1.72
N ILE A 571 12.31 11.69 -1.82
CA ILE A 571 11.91 10.76 -0.76
C ILE A 571 13.17 10.38 0.01
N GLY A 572 13.18 10.55 1.34
CA GLY A 572 14.34 10.26 2.18
C GLY A 572 14.83 8.81 2.08
N PRO A 573 16.13 8.55 2.36
CA PRO A 573 16.77 7.24 2.14
C PRO A 573 16.22 6.09 2.98
N ASN A 574 15.52 6.39 4.07
CA ASN A 574 14.91 5.38 4.95
C ASN A 574 13.37 5.54 5.01
N GLU A 575 12.78 6.36 4.13
CA GLU A 575 11.33 6.58 4.16
C GLU A 575 10.56 5.39 3.59
N HIS A 576 9.36 5.18 4.13
CA HIS A 576 8.37 4.29 3.53
C HIS A 576 7.69 5.04 2.39
N TRP A 577 7.70 4.47 1.19
CA TRP A 577 7.03 5.06 0.04
C TRP A 577 6.35 4.04 -0.88
N VAL A 578 5.34 4.49 -1.61
CA VAL A 578 4.59 3.67 -2.57
C VAL A 578 4.78 4.25 -3.97
N GLY A 579 5.35 3.48 -4.89
CA GLY A 579 5.43 3.79 -6.30
C GLY A 579 4.20 3.28 -7.04
N VAL A 580 3.37 4.18 -7.57
CA VAL A 580 2.15 3.88 -8.33
C VAL A 580 2.41 4.07 -9.82
N ASN A 581 2.35 2.98 -10.59
CA ASN A 581 2.53 2.99 -12.04
C ASN A 581 1.17 3.03 -12.73
N LEU A 582 0.84 4.18 -13.34
CA LEU A 582 -0.41 4.38 -14.07
C LEU A 582 -0.50 3.54 -15.36
N SER A 583 0.63 3.29 -16.03
CA SER A 583 0.66 2.53 -17.28
C SER A 583 0.44 1.04 -17.05
N GLN A 584 0.98 0.50 -15.95
CA GLN A 584 0.85 -0.92 -15.58
C GLN A 584 -0.29 -1.20 -14.60
N GLN A 585 -0.90 -0.17 -14.02
CA GLN A 585 -1.93 -0.30 -12.97
C GLN A 585 -1.46 -1.15 -11.79
N THR A 586 -0.26 -0.85 -11.29
CA THR A 586 0.35 -1.51 -10.12
C THR A 586 0.88 -0.52 -9.12
N ALA A 587 0.94 -0.92 -7.85
CA ALA A 587 1.64 -0.22 -6.79
C ALA A 587 2.73 -1.12 -6.20
N VAL A 588 3.88 -0.54 -5.85
CA VAL A 588 4.95 -1.23 -5.12
C VAL A 588 5.30 -0.38 -3.90
N ALA A 589 5.27 -0.99 -2.71
CA ALA A 589 5.70 -0.37 -1.46
C ALA A 589 7.19 -0.63 -1.22
N TYR A 590 7.90 0.35 -0.69
CA TYR A 590 9.34 0.36 -0.48
C TYR A 590 9.72 0.88 0.89
N GLU A 591 10.76 0.29 1.48
CA GLU A 591 11.50 0.85 2.61
C GLU A 591 12.87 1.32 2.11
N GLY A 592 13.06 2.64 2.01
CA GLY A 592 14.23 3.18 1.30
C GLY A 592 14.24 2.70 -0.15
N ASP A 593 15.30 2.02 -0.57
CA ASP A 593 15.39 1.48 -1.94
C ASP A 593 14.85 0.03 -2.06
N ARG A 594 14.43 -0.59 -0.95
CA ARG A 594 14.05 -2.00 -0.92
C ARG A 594 12.54 -2.18 -1.16
N PRO A 595 12.10 -2.85 -2.25
CA PRO A 595 10.69 -3.19 -2.43
C PRO A 595 10.28 -4.25 -1.40
N VAL A 596 9.13 -4.04 -0.75
CA VAL A 596 8.61 -4.92 0.31
C VAL A 596 7.26 -5.55 -0.03
N TYR A 597 6.48 -4.91 -0.90
CA TYR A 597 5.17 -5.40 -1.32
C TYR A 597 4.80 -4.90 -2.71
N ALA A 598 4.08 -5.71 -3.49
CA ALA A 598 3.51 -5.29 -4.75
C ALA A 598 2.04 -5.70 -4.87
N ALA A 599 1.23 -4.84 -5.49
CA ALA A 599 -0.19 -5.08 -5.72
C ALA A 599 -0.64 -4.53 -7.08
N MET A 600 -1.71 -5.09 -7.64
CA MET A 600 -2.47 -4.40 -8.67
C MET A 600 -3.31 -3.28 -8.04
N VAL A 601 -3.55 -2.22 -8.81
CA VAL A 601 -4.42 -1.11 -8.43
C VAL A 601 -5.42 -0.81 -9.54
N ALA A 602 -6.42 0.01 -9.22
CA ALA A 602 -7.26 0.67 -10.21
C ALA A 602 -7.22 2.18 -9.98
N THR A 603 -6.58 2.91 -10.89
CA THR A 603 -6.40 4.37 -10.76
C THR A 603 -7.54 5.14 -11.42
N GLY A 604 -7.40 6.48 -11.49
CA GLY A 604 -8.41 7.38 -12.04
C GLY A 604 -8.67 7.15 -13.53
N LEU A 605 -9.94 7.19 -13.92
CA LEU A 605 -10.39 7.16 -15.31
C LEU A 605 -9.85 8.37 -16.11
N PRO A 606 -9.81 8.32 -17.46
CA PRO A 606 -9.32 9.45 -18.27
C PRO A 606 -10.01 10.79 -18.01
N GLY A 607 -11.32 10.78 -17.68
CA GLY A 607 -12.06 11.99 -17.33
C GLY A 607 -11.81 12.50 -15.90
N THR A 608 -11.23 11.68 -15.04
CA THR A 608 -10.94 11.98 -13.63
C THR A 608 -9.61 11.36 -13.21
N PRO A 609 -8.50 11.70 -13.90
CA PRO A 609 -7.25 10.95 -13.80
C PRO A 609 -6.62 11.07 -12.41
N THR A 610 -5.80 10.08 -12.05
CA THR A 610 -4.91 10.19 -10.89
C THR A 610 -3.78 11.17 -11.21
N VAL A 611 -3.55 12.13 -10.33
CA VAL A 611 -2.48 13.11 -10.51
C VAL A 611 -1.10 12.46 -10.42
N ARG A 612 -0.17 12.90 -11.28
CA ARG A 612 1.23 12.44 -11.27
C ARG A 612 2.07 13.38 -10.41
N GLY A 613 3.09 12.84 -9.75
CA GLY A 613 3.95 13.60 -8.86
C GLY A 613 4.47 12.75 -7.70
N ILE A 614 5.28 13.38 -6.85
CA ILE A 614 5.66 12.83 -5.54
C ILE A 614 4.78 13.54 -4.53
N PHE A 615 4.23 12.81 -3.58
CA PHE A 615 3.30 13.34 -2.59
C PHE A 615 3.62 12.76 -1.23
N ARG A 616 3.14 13.38 -0.16
CA ARG A 616 3.21 12.82 1.19
C ARG A 616 1.81 12.59 1.72
N THR A 617 1.62 11.44 2.35
CA THR A 617 0.39 11.21 3.12
C THR A 617 0.22 12.35 4.11
N TRP A 618 -0.97 12.89 4.28
CA TRP A 618 -1.22 13.97 5.23
C TRP A 618 -2.35 13.62 6.21
N GLN A 619 -3.12 12.59 5.89
CA GLN A 619 -4.14 12.04 6.77
C GLN A 619 -4.34 10.56 6.52
N ARG A 620 -4.55 9.84 7.62
CA ARG A 620 -4.81 8.40 7.65
C ARG A 620 -6.08 8.15 8.45
N LEU A 621 -6.98 7.34 7.90
CA LEU A 621 -8.27 7.05 8.49
C LEU A 621 -8.58 5.58 8.32
N ASP A 622 -8.94 4.94 9.43
CA ASP A 622 -9.31 3.52 9.45
C ASP A 622 -10.55 3.27 8.61
N HIS A 623 -11.50 4.21 8.61
CA HIS A 623 -12.67 4.24 7.74
C HIS A 623 -13.21 5.66 7.57
N ARG A 624 -13.84 5.92 6.42
CA ARG A 624 -14.61 7.15 6.17
C ARG A 624 -15.65 6.94 5.06
N LYS A 625 -16.69 7.76 5.04
CA LYS A 625 -17.58 7.89 3.88
C LYS A 625 -16.86 8.59 2.72
N MET A 626 -17.06 8.11 1.49
CA MET A 626 -16.65 8.81 0.27
C MET A 626 -17.83 8.93 -0.70
N SER A 627 -18.06 10.11 -1.26
CA SER A 627 -19.12 10.32 -2.25
C SER A 627 -18.72 11.35 -3.29
N GLY A 628 -19.31 11.27 -4.48
CA GLY A 628 -19.11 12.24 -5.55
C GLY A 628 -19.68 11.74 -6.88
N GLY A 629 -19.44 12.51 -7.94
CA GLY A 629 -19.99 12.23 -9.26
C GLY A 629 -21.47 12.61 -9.36
N SER A 630 -21.99 12.77 -10.58
CA SER A 630 -23.35 13.24 -10.78
C SER A 630 -24.30 12.11 -11.17
N ALA A 631 -25.46 12.07 -10.53
CA ALA A 631 -26.54 11.15 -10.89
C ALA A 631 -27.07 11.47 -12.31
N ALA A 632 -27.07 12.75 -12.69
CA ALA A 632 -27.49 13.21 -14.01
C ALA A 632 -26.54 12.75 -15.14
N THR A 633 -25.27 12.49 -14.84
CA THR A 633 -24.29 12.00 -15.81
C THR A 633 -23.98 10.50 -15.64
N GLY A 634 -24.70 9.81 -14.75
CA GLY A 634 -24.54 8.36 -14.51
C GLY A 634 -23.24 7.97 -13.77
N GLY A 635 -22.54 8.93 -13.18
CA GLY A 635 -21.25 8.73 -12.49
C GLY A 635 -21.32 8.80 -10.96
N TYR A 636 -22.52 8.95 -10.38
CA TYR A 636 -22.71 9.06 -8.94
C TYR A 636 -22.18 7.83 -8.18
N TYR A 637 -21.47 8.09 -7.09
CA TYR A 637 -21.11 7.09 -6.11
C TYR A 637 -21.29 7.62 -4.69
N TYR A 638 -21.73 6.74 -3.83
CA TYR A 638 -21.80 6.96 -2.39
C TYR A 638 -21.34 5.70 -1.69
N LEU A 639 -20.24 5.79 -0.96
CA LEU A 639 -19.55 4.65 -0.38
C LEU A 639 -19.47 4.86 1.13
N GLU A 640 -20.21 4.06 1.89
CA GLU A 640 -20.06 4.02 3.35
C GLU A 640 -18.85 3.19 3.73
N GLU A 641 -18.14 3.64 4.77
CA GLU A 641 -17.00 2.96 5.38
C GLU A 641 -15.94 2.44 4.39
N VAL A 642 -15.42 3.35 3.57
CA VAL A 642 -14.18 3.12 2.83
C VAL A 642 -13.03 3.03 3.83
N THR A 643 -12.51 1.82 4.02
CA THR A 643 -11.50 1.51 5.03
C THR A 643 -10.07 1.71 4.52
N TRP A 644 -9.12 1.83 5.46
CA TRP A 644 -7.68 1.85 5.20
C TRP A 644 -7.27 2.96 4.23
N THR A 645 -7.66 4.19 4.55
CA THR A 645 -7.48 5.36 3.66
C THR A 645 -6.24 6.15 4.03
N CYS A 646 -5.32 6.35 3.09
CA CYS A 646 -4.18 7.27 3.19
C CYS A 646 -4.32 8.38 2.14
N TYR A 647 -4.73 9.58 2.56
CA TYR A 647 -4.79 10.76 1.70
C TYR A 647 -3.40 11.31 1.46
N PHE A 648 -3.00 11.45 0.20
CA PHE A 648 -1.66 11.92 -0.18
C PHE A 648 -1.68 13.24 -0.93
N TYR A 649 -2.80 13.63 -1.54
CA TYR A 649 -2.91 14.92 -2.22
C TYR A 649 -4.36 15.38 -2.28
N SER A 650 -4.75 16.43 -1.55
CA SER A 650 -6.15 16.88 -1.52
C SER A 650 -7.09 15.67 -1.31
N GLY A 651 -8.16 15.50 -2.09
CA GLY A 651 -9.06 14.36 -2.02
C GLY A 651 -8.53 13.03 -2.60
N TYR A 652 -7.27 12.96 -3.04
CA TYR A 652 -6.66 11.75 -3.61
C TYR A 652 -6.05 10.89 -2.51
N ALA A 653 -6.41 9.61 -2.51
CA ALA A 653 -5.96 8.66 -1.51
C ALA A 653 -5.60 7.29 -2.11
N LEU A 654 -4.73 6.57 -1.39
CA LEU A 654 -4.66 5.11 -1.44
C LEU A 654 -5.77 4.59 -0.52
N HIS A 655 -6.69 3.75 -1.00
CA HIS A 655 -7.75 3.22 -0.13
C HIS A 655 -8.35 1.91 -0.65
N THR A 656 -9.12 1.26 0.23
CA THR A 656 -9.90 0.05 -0.10
C THR A 656 -10.94 0.33 -1.16
N ALA A 657 -11.03 -0.55 -2.16
CA ALA A 657 -12.17 -0.64 -3.06
C ALA A 657 -12.88 -1.99 -2.89
N TYR A 658 -13.84 -2.04 -1.98
CA TYR A 658 -14.64 -3.25 -1.73
C TYR A 658 -15.73 -3.47 -2.79
N TRP A 659 -16.07 -2.45 -3.59
CA TRP A 659 -17.23 -2.44 -4.49
C TRP A 659 -16.96 -2.97 -5.90
N HIS A 660 -15.70 -3.29 -6.25
CA HIS A 660 -15.34 -3.85 -7.55
C HIS A 660 -14.07 -4.70 -7.50
N ASP A 661 -13.88 -5.53 -8.52
CA ASP A 661 -12.68 -6.36 -8.72
C ASP A 661 -11.92 -6.01 -10.03
N ALA A 662 -12.08 -4.78 -10.51
CA ALA A 662 -11.51 -4.30 -11.77
C ALA A 662 -10.05 -3.83 -11.66
N PHE A 663 -9.24 -4.44 -10.80
CA PHE A 663 -7.82 -4.10 -10.63
C PHE A 663 -7.02 -4.41 -11.91
N GLY A 664 -5.97 -3.63 -12.17
CA GLY A 664 -5.24 -3.67 -13.44
C GLY A 664 -5.85 -2.78 -14.53
N ARG A 665 -6.95 -2.05 -14.24
CA ARG A 665 -7.58 -1.09 -15.15
C ARG A 665 -8.00 0.18 -14.39
N PRO A 666 -7.93 1.37 -15.01
CA PRO A 666 -8.49 2.57 -14.42
C PRO A 666 -10.00 2.43 -14.15
N ARG A 667 -10.44 2.76 -12.95
CA ARG A 667 -11.84 2.66 -12.51
C ARG A 667 -12.29 3.76 -11.55
N SER A 668 -11.35 4.43 -10.88
CA SER A 668 -11.67 5.39 -9.84
C SER A 668 -11.93 6.79 -10.41
N HIS A 669 -12.34 7.71 -9.52
CA HIS A 669 -12.37 9.14 -9.79
C HIS A 669 -11.10 9.83 -9.29
N GLY A 670 -9.93 9.22 -9.47
CA GLY A 670 -8.61 9.81 -9.19
C GLY A 670 -7.85 9.12 -8.08
N CYS A 671 -8.53 8.56 -7.08
CA CYS A 671 -7.87 7.75 -6.05
C CYS A 671 -7.17 6.53 -6.63
N VAL A 672 -6.30 5.92 -5.83
CA VAL A 672 -5.67 4.64 -6.16
C VAL A 672 -6.43 3.57 -5.39
N ASN A 673 -7.31 2.86 -6.09
CA ASN A 673 -8.10 1.79 -5.51
C ASN A 673 -7.23 0.55 -5.34
N LEU A 674 -7.24 0.00 -4.13
CA LEU A 674 -6.55 -1.24 -3.75
C LEU A 674 -7.58 -2.30 -3.34
N SER A 675 -7.23 -3.59 -3.45
CA SER A 675 -8.06 -4.64 -2.85
C SER A 675 -8.13 -4.41 -1.33
N PRO A 676 -9.18 -4.90 -0.63
CA PRO A 676 -9.31 -4.69 0.81
C PRO A 676 -8.06 -5.10 1.61
N TYR A 677 -7.46 -6.23 1.25
CA TYR A 677 -6.24 -6.69 1.91
C TYR A 677 -5.02 -5.83 1.55
N ASP A 678 -4.85 -5.45 0.28
CA ASP A 678 -3.69 -4.64 -0.13
C ASP A 678 -3.74 -3.24 0.50
N ALA A 679 -4.93 -2.65 0.59
CA ALA A 679 -5.15 -1.39 1.28
C ALA A 679 -4.81 -1.50 2.76
N TRP A 680 -5.34 -2.53 3.44
CA TRP A 680 -5.03 -2.81 4.83
C TRP A 680 -3.53 -3.03 5.06
N TRP A 681 -2.88 -3.83 4.22
CA TRP A 681 -1.45 -4.12 4.33
C TRP A 681 -0.63 -2.84 4.22
N ILE A 682 -0.85 -2.04 3.17
CA ILE A 682 -0.13 -0.77 2.95
C ILE A 682 -0.41 0.22 4.09
N TYR A 683 -1.66 0.28 4.56
CA TYR A 683 -2.04 1.12 5.69
C TYR A 683 -1.26 0.70 6.95
N GLN A 684 -1.32 -0.56 7.35
CA GLN A 684 -0.62 -1.05 8.56
C GLN A 684 0.90 -0.87 8.44
N TRP A 685 1.48 -1.26 7.31
CA TRP A 685 2.92 -1.16 7.05
C TRP A 685 3.44 0.27 7.12
N SER A 686 2.67 1.24 6.64
CA SER A 686 3.11 2.63 6.61
C SER A 686 2.97 3.34 7.95
N ALA A 687 2.21 2.79 8.91
CA ALA A 687 1.91 3.45 10.19
C ALA A 687 3.14 3.84 11.03
N PRO A 688 4.19 2.99 11.13
CA PRO A 688 5.40 3.34 11.88
C PRO A 688 6.16 4.56 11.32
N GLY A 689 5.96 4.91 10.04
CA GLY A 689 6.60 6.07 9.42
C GLY A 689 5.95 7.43 9.78
N GLY A 690 4.89 7.44 10.60
CA GLY A 690 4.25 8.64 11.11
C GLY A 690 3.21 9.28 10.17
N ALA A 691 2.80 10.51 10.49
CA ALA A 691 1.69 11.20 9.82
C ALA A 691 1.91 11.43 8.31
N ASN A 692 3.18 11.54 7.90
CA ASN A 692 3.57 11.78 6.52
C ASN A 692 3.91 10.52 5.71
N SER A 693 3.60 9.35 6.27
CA SER A 693 3.93 8.03 5.70
C SER A 693 2.68 7.27 5.23
N PRO A 694 2.73 6.66 4.03
CA PRO A 694 3.88 6.61 3.15
C PRO A 694 3.99 7.89 2.28
N ALA A 695 5.18 8.19 1.77
CA ALA A 695 5.27 9.03 0.58
C ALA A 695 4.67 8.29 -0.63
N VAL A 696 4.08 8.99 -1.59
CA VAL A 696 3.40 8.40 -2.75
C VAL A 696 3.98 8.98 -4.02
N TYR A 697 4.66 8.15 -4.81
CA TYR A 697 5.20 8.53 -6.11
C TYR A 697 4.33 7.98 -7.23
N VAL A 698 3.55 8.85 -7.88
CA VAL A 698 2.68 8.48 -8.99
C VAL A 698 3.35 8.84 -10.32
N TYR A 699 3.52 7.85 -11.19
CA TYR A 699 4.20 7.99 -12.48
C TYR A 699 3.54 7.16 -13.59
N SER A 700 3.82 7.55 -14.83
CA SER A 700 3.56 6.74 -16.03
C SER A 700 4.90 6.28 -16.57
N GLY A 701 5.05 4.96 -16.76
CA GLY A 701 6.22 4.36 -17.40
C GLY A 701 6.21 4.53 -18.91
#